data_AF-A0A972A8M8-F1
#
_entry.id   AF-A0A972A8M8-F1
#
_cell.length_a   1.000
_cell.length_b   1.000
_cell.length_c   1.000
_cell.angle_alpha   90.00
_cell.angle_beta   90.00
_cell.angle_gamma   90.00
#
_symmetry.space_group_name_H-M   'P 1'
#
loop_
_entity.id
_entity.type
_entity.pdbx_description
1 polymer ?
#
loop_
_entity_poly.entity_id
_entity_poly.type
_entity_poly.pdbx_seq_one_letter_code
_entity_poly.pdbx_strand_id
1 'polypeptide(L)'
;MGNKHPKGLYSLFFTEMWERFSYYGMRALLILYMTRQMLYGDTTAYGIYAAYTALVYATPFIGGIIADQILGYRKAIFLGGTLMAIGMFAMTVENQVFFFSGMAFIIIGNGFFKPNISSMVGKLYQPGDNRRDGGFTIFYMGINLGAFFSPLTCGLIGELYGWHYGFGLAGIGMVAGLINFRLSRNNFGADNGTPPNPELLRRNIFAGISREALIYIGTFIAVPLIALMLRNFHLLDSFLPAFIALVFLALIIMSLRMTKIERERIWVIIVLAFFSITFWAFFEQAGSSITLFTDYNVNREIFGITIPTSTFQSVNPLFIILLAPIFSTLWVALARRNREPNTPVKFSLGLIILGLGFGAFVLGASMAGQDGKVSMLFLILGYMLHTTGELCISPVGLSMVTRLAPAKLVSMIMGAWFLSIAMAQFLGGTIAKFTSTERFMETGIKYEAVAGFEGLDRLKLRAFYVHENDTLYSEPLELKLEVSNAVTNIEFSHDTIFRMHRALKPGEELKAGLRSDFLDPTGDLVTIDMMGDSEFGSFRMEGDTLHYKADLLSDSLALAGVIDTLSFRVFETEKPDRVTFAEMIVTVGGPEKHTPVAINSTMNVRVPASTAIKKSVSTINVLENFYLPDGGDLQLEMVETAKSGYSDFGNVMNPFVGPTKTIHIYSQVFYYLFIIALITGVIVLLISPLLNKWQHSDKE
;
A
#
# COMPACT_ATOMS: atom_id res chain seq x y z
N MET A 1 -13.67 -37.66 -33.02
CA MET A 1 -12.68 -36.61 -32.65
C MET A 1 -12.54 -36.62 -31.14
N GLY A 2 -11.32 -36.77 -30.62
CA GLY A 2 -11.12 -37.02 -29.19
C GLY A 2 -11.46 -35.82 -28.30
N ASN A 3 -12.22 -36.04 -27.23
CA ASN A 3 -12.60 -35.08 -26.19
C ASN A 3 -11.41 -34.52 -25.35
N LYS A 4 -10.15 -34.73 -25.76
CA LYS A 4 -8.96 -34.31 -25.02
C LYS A 4 -8.39 -33.02 -25.58
N HIS A 5 -8.02 -32.09 -24.69
CA HIS A 5 -7.36 -30.83 -25.07
C HIS A 5 -5.89 -31.06 -25.50
N PRO A 6 -5.30 -30.17 -26.30
CA PRO A 6 -3.89 -30.26 -26.69
C PRO A 6 -2.95 -30.28 -25.48
N LYS A 7 -1.86 -31.07 -25.52
CA LYS A 7 -0.88 -31.13 -24.41
C LYS A 7 -0.31 -29.76 -24.05
N GLY A 8 -0.12 -28.89 -25.05
CA GLY A 8 0.30 -27.51 -24.86
C GLY A 8 -0.61 -26.70 -23.93
N LEU A 9 -1.91 -27.02 -23.83
CA LEU A 9 -2.82 -26.32 -22.93
C LEU A 9 -2.40 -26.50 -21.47
N TYR A 10 -2.11 -27.73 -21.04
CA TYR A 10 -1.70 -28.01 -19.66
C TYR A 10 -0.37 -27.33 -19.33
N SER A 11 0.56 -27.29 -20.28
CA SER A 11 1.82 -26.57 -20.14
C SER A 11 1.61 -25.07 -19.95
N LEU A 12 0.76 -24.43 -20.76
CA LEU A 12 0.44 -23.01 -20.61
C LEU A 12 -0.36 -22.73 -19.34
N PHE A 13 -1.28 -23.63 -18.97
CA PHE A 13 -2.06 -23.56 -17.73
C PHE A 13 -1.14 -23.49 -16.50
N PHE A 14 -0.20 -24.43 -16.35
CA PHE A 14 0.70 -24.41 -15.18
C PHE A 14 1.66 -23.23 -15.21
N THR A 15 2.11 -22.82 -16.39
CA THR A 15 2.97 -21.64 -16.56
C THR A 15 2.24 -20.37 -16.09
N GLU A 16 0.99 -20.19 -16.52
CA GLU A 16 0.15 -19.06 -16.11
C GLU A 16 -0.23 -19.14 -14.63
N MET A 17 -0.59 -20.32 -14.12
CA MET A 17 -0.94 -20.51 -12.71
C MET A 17 0.20 -20.07 -11.80
N TRP A 18 1.44 -20.44 -12.13
CA TRP A 18 2.64 -20.05 -11.37
C TRP A 18 2.99 -18.57 -11.51
N GLU A 19 2.83 -17.98 -12.69
CA GLU A 19 3.01 -16.53 -12.84
C GLU A 19 1.94 -15.77 -12.02
N ARG A 20 0.69 -16.24 -12.00
CA ARG A 20 -0.40 -15.62 -11.23
C ARG A 20 -0.18 -15.79 -9.74
N PHE A 21 0.27 -16.96 -9.32
CA PHE A 21 0.74 -17.19 -7.95
C PHE A 21 1.80 -16.14 -7.55
N SER A 22 2.77 -15.89 -8.42
CA SER A 22 3.85 -14.94 -8.15
C SER A 22 3.32 -13.51 -8.06
N TYR A 23 2.52 -13.09 -9.05
CA TYR A 23 1.98 -11.74 -9.13
C TYR A 23 1.05 -11.43 -7.96
N TYR A 24 0.06 -12.28 -7.68
CA TYR A 24 -0.91 -12.05 -6.60
C TYR A 24 -0.28 -12.22 -5.22
N GLY A 25 0.71 -13.10 -5.07
CA GLY A 25 1.47 -13.24 -3.81
C GLY A 25 2.25 -11.98 -3.46
N MET A 26 3.00 -11.43 -4.42
CA MET A 26 3.70 -10.15 -4.23
C MET A 26 2.70 -9.00 -4.03
N ARG A 27 1.64 -8.92 -4.85
CA ARG A 27 0.62 -7.88 -4.75
C ARG A 27 -0.05 -7.84 -3.38
N ALA A 28 -0.30 -9.01 -2.78
CA ALA A 28 -0.90 -9.12 -1.45
C ALA A 28 0.00 -8.56 -0.34
N LEU A 29 1.32 -8.56 -0.55
CA LEU A 29 2.31 -7.99 0.36
C LEU A 29 2.61 -6.52 0.06
N LEU A 30 2.49 -6.08 -1.20
CA LEU A 30 3.06 -4.84 -1.69
C LEU A 30 2.65 -3.60 -0.88
N ILE A 31 1.34 -3.39 -0.67
CA ILE A 31 0.89 -2.22 0.08
C ILE A 31 1.23 -2.31 1.57
N LEU A 32 1.11 -3.52 2.15
CA LEU A 32 1.44 -3.76 3.55
C LEU A 32 2.94 -3.59 3.83
N TYR A 33 3.80 -3.98 2.88
CA TYR A 33 5.24 -3.77 2.95
C TYR A 33 5.58 -2.28 2.91
N MET A 34 4.94 -1.51 2.01
CA MET A 34 5.15 -0.07 1.94
C MET A 34 4.74 0.63 3.24
N THR A 35 3.59 0.27 3.82
CA THR A 35 3.10 0.93 5.03
C THR A 35 3.74 0.43 6.33
N ARG A 36 4.05 -0.87 6.45
CA ARG A 36 4.61 -1.46 7.68
C ARG A 36 6.13 -1.55 7.73
N GLN A 37 6.80 -1.85 6.61
CA GLN A 37 8.27 -2.01 6.58
C GLN A 37 8.98 -0.75 6.09
N MET A 38 8.49 -0.15 5.00
CA MET A 38 9.09 1.07 4.45
C MET A 38 8.57 2.34 5.13
N LEU A 39 7.55 2.22 5.98
CA LEU A 39 6.92 3.29 6.74
C LEU A 39 6.43 4.45 5.86
N TYR A 40 6.08 4.16 4.59
CA TYR A 40 5.40 5.12 3.75
C TYR A 40 4.00 5.35 4.28
N GLY A 41 3.61 6.62 4.38
CA GLY A 41 2.24 6.97 4.69
C GLY A 41 1.27 6.47 3.61
N ASP A 42 0.02 6.26 4.01
CA ASP A 42 -1.09 5.80 3.18
C ASP A 42 -1.16 6.51 1.83
N THR A 43 -1.04 7.84 1.79
CA THR A 43 -1.15 8.65 0.56
C THR A 43 -0.07 8.27 -0.46
N THR A 44 1.16 8.12 0.02
CA THR A 44 2.33 7.74 -0.78
C THR A 44 2.22 6.28 -1.22
N ALA A 45 1.86 5.38 -0.31
CA ALA A 45 1.70 3.96 -0.60
C ALA A 45 0.59 3.73 -1.65
N TYR A 46 -0.56 4.40 -1.54
CA TYR A 46 -1.63 4.34 -2.53
C TYR A 46 -1.20 4.90 -3.89
N GLY A 47 -0.43 5.99 -3.90
CA GLY A 47 0.12 6.58 -5.12
C GLY A 47 1.07 5.64 -5.87
N ILE A 48 2.05 5.07 -5.17
CA ILE A 48 3.00 4.10 -5.73
C ILE A 48 2.27 2.84 -6.20
N TYR A 49 1.35 2.32 -5.38
CA TYR A 49 0.57 1.13 -5.72
C TYR A 49 -0.24 1.33 -7.00
N ALA A 50 -0.91 2.47 -7.15
CA ALA A 50 -1.72 2.79 -8.32
C ALA A 50 -0.88 3.02 -9.58
N ALA A 51 0.27 3.67 -9.44
CA ALA A 51 1.25 3.80 -10.52
C ALA A 51 1.74 2.43 -11.01
N TYR A 52 2.07 1.55 -10.06
CA TYR A 52 2.48 0.18 -10.36
C TYR A 52 1.39 -0.58 -11.12
N THR A 53 0.16 -0.63 -10.59
CA THR A 53 -0.91 -1.39 -11.23
C THR A 53 -1.32 -0.79 -12.58
N ALA A 54 -1.37 0.54 -12.72
CA ALA A 54 -1.66 1.18 -14.00
C ALA A 54 -0.64 0.80 -15.08
N LEU A 55 0.66 0.78 -14.76
CA LEU A 55 1.71 0.38 -15.70
C LEU A 55 1.69 -1.12 -16.00
N VAL A 56 1.32 -1.97 -15.04
CA VAL A 56 1.07 -3.41 -15.27
C VAL A 56 -0.03 -3.64 -16.31
N TYR A 57 -1.05 -2.79 -16.37
CA TYR A 57 -2.12 -2.89 -17.38
C TYR A 57 -1.79 -2.17 -18.70
N ALA A 58 -0.91 -1.17 -18.69
CA ALA A 58 -0.51 -0.44 -19.90
C ALA A 58 0.57 -1.16 -20.73
N THR A 59 1.60 -1.70 -20.08
CA THR A 59 2.75 -2.31 -20.77
C THR A 59 2.46 -3.57 -21.62
N PRO A 60 1.44 -4.42 -21.34
CA PRO A 60 1.05 -5.52 -22.21
C PRO A 60 0.76 -5.12 -23.65
N PHE A 61 0.26 -3.91 -23.89
CA PHE A 61 0.02 -3.42 -25.25
C PHE A 61 1.33 -3.39 -26.07
N ILE A 62 2.41 -2.89 -25.47
CA ILE A 62 3.71 -2.75 -26.12
C ILE A 62 4.35 -4.14 -26.31
N GLY A 63 4.37 -4.96 -25.26
CA GLY A 63 5.00 -6.29 -25.32
C GLY A 63 4.27 -7.28 -26.24
N GLY A 64 2.95 -7.11 -26.42
CA GLY A 64 2.17 -7.85 -27.42
C GLY A 64 2.59 -7.50 -28.85
N ILE A 65 2.66 -6.20 -29.18
CA ILE A 65 3.08 -5.73 -30.52
C ILE A 65 4.48 -6.22 -30.87
N ILE A 66 5.43 -6.09 -29.94
CA ILE A 66 6.82 -6.53 -30.16
C ILE A 66 6.87 -8.04 -30.45
N ALA A 67 6.08 -8.83 -29.73
CA ALA A 67 6.07 -10.27 -29.93
C ALA A 67 5.34 -10.70 -31.21
N ASP A 68 4.21 -10.05 -31.53
CA ASP A 68 3.43 -10.31 -32.74
C ASP A 68 4.23 -10.02 -34.02
N GLN A 69 5.03 -8.95 -34.01
CA GLN A 69 5.69 -8.45 -35.21
C GLN A 69 7.15 -8.88 -35.34
N ILE A 70 7.83 -9.13 -34.21
CA ILE A 70 9.30 -9.27 -34.21
C ILE A 70 9.77 -10.49 -33.41
N LEU A 71 9.51 -10.54 -32.11
CA LEU A 71 10.20 -11.45 -31.19
C LEU A 71 9.61 -12.88 -31.16
N GLY A 72 8.32 -13.03 -31.44
CA GLY A 72 7.57 -14.26 -31.23
C GLY A 72 7.20 -14.51 -29.76
N TYR A 73 6.07 -15.18 -29.53
CA TYR A 73 5.50 -15.35 -28.19
C TYR A 73 6.39 -16.17 -27.24
N ARG A 74 7.06 -17.22 -27.71
CA ARG A 74 7.88 -18.07 -26.83
C ARG A 74 9.03 -17.29 -26.21
N LYS A 75 9.72 -16.48 -27.02
CA LYS A 75 10.83 -15.65 -26.56
C LYS A 75 10.32 -14.52 -25.66
N ALA A 76 9.19 -13.90 -26.01
CA ALA A 76 8.58 -12.87 -25.19
C ALA A 76 8.15 -13.39 -23.81
N ILE A 77 7.46 -14.54 -23.73
CA ILE A 77 7.06 -15.16 -22.47
C ILE A 77 8.27 -15.51 -21.61
N PHE A 78 9.32 -16.10 -22.20
CA PHE A 78 10.51 -16.46 -21.44
C PHE A 78 11.28 -15.22 -20.94
N LEU A 79 11.44 -14.19 -21.77
CA LEU A 79 12.01 -12.91 -21.36
C LEU A 79 11.18 -12.30 -20.23
N GLY A 80 9.86 -12.20 -20.43
CA GLY A 80 8.93 -11.58 -19.49
C GLY A 80 8.96 -12.24 -18.12
N GLY A 81 8.85 -13.58 -18.10
CA GLY A 81 8.91 -14.34 -16.86
C GLY A 81 10.27 -14.25 -16.17
N THR A 82 11.37 -14.12 -16.92
CA THR A 82 12.72 -13.96 -16.35
C THR A 82 12.84 -12.60 -15.66
N LEU A 83 12.35 -11.53 -16.30
CA LEU A 83 12.33 -10.20 -15.71
C LEU A 83 11.46 -10.18 -14.45
N MET A 84 10.28 -10.79 -14.48
CA MET A 84 9.43 -10.90 -13.29
C MET A 84 10.13 -11.65 -12.14
N ALA A 85 10.83 -12.75 -12.42
CA ALA A 85 11.59 -13.48 -11.42
C ALA A 85 12.71 -12.62 -10.81
N ILE A 86 13.49 -11.91 -11.66
CA ILE A 86 14.51 -10.96 -11.21
C ILE A 86 13.88 -9.90 -10.31
N GLY A 87 12.72 -9.36 -10.70
CA GLY A 87 12.05 -8.34 -9.93
C GLY A 87 11.58 -8.80 -8.55
N MET A 88 11.00 -10.01 -8.46
CA MET A 88 10.59 -10.61 -7.18
C MET A 88 11.79 -10.88 -6.26
N PHE A 89 12.89 -11.39 -6.81
CA PHE A 89 14.11 -11.61 -6.02
C PHE A 89 14.77 -10.29 -5.62
N ALA A 90 14.74 -9.26 -6.46
CA ALA A 90 15.22 -7.93 -6.08
C ALA A 90 14.47 -7.40 -4.85
N MET A 91 13.15 -7.61 -4.76
CA MET A 91 12.32 -7.19 -3.62
C MET A 91 12.62 -7.97 -2.32
N THR A 92 13.44 -9.03 -2.36
CA THR A 92 13.91 -9.70 -1.12
C THR A 92 14.97 -8.90 -0.38
N VAL A 93 15.61 -7.94 -1.06
CA VAL A 93 16.58 -7.03 -0.46
C VAL A 93 15.85 -5.80 0.05
N GLU A 94 15.91 -5.57 1.36
CA GLU A 94 15.23 -4.47 2.05
C GLU A 94 15.93 -3.12 1.77
N ASN A 95 15.76 -2.63 0.54
CA ASN A 95 16.35 -1.38 0.08
C ASN A 95 15.47 -0.74 -1.00
N GLN A 96 15.27 0.59 -0.92
CA GLN A 96 14.39 1.32 -1.82
C GLN A 96 14.76 1.15 -3.31
N VAL A 97 16.06 1.16 -3.65
CA VAL A 97 16.51 1.01 -5.04
C VAL A 97 16.11 -0.35 -5.59
N PHE A 98 16.32 -1.41 -4.80
CA PHE A 98 15.95 -2.77 -5.18
C PHE A 98 14.43 -2.96 -5.24
N PHE A 99 13.68 -2.33 -4.34
CA PHE A 99 12.22 -2.34 -4.34
C PHE A 99 11.62 -1.70 -5.62
N PHE A 100 12.00 -0.47 -5.95
CA PHE A 100 11.50 0.22 -7.15
C PHE A 100 11.99 -0.44 -8.44
N SER A 101 13.24 -0.90 -8.47
CA SER A 101 13.76 -1.68 -9.61
C SER A 101 13.02 -3.00 -9.77
N GLY A 102 12.70 -3.67 -8.66
CA GLY A 102 11.93 -4.90 -8.63
C GLY A 102 10.54 -4.74 -9.24
N MET A 103 9.80 -3.71 -8.81
CA MET A 103 8.52 -3.35 -9.42
C MET A 103 8.63 -3.02 -10.91
N ALA A 104 9.67 -2.29 -11.33
CA ALA A 104 9.91 -1.97 -12.73
C ALA A 104 10.18 -3.23 -13.58
N PHE A 105 10.99 -4.16 -13.07
CA PHE A 105 11.22 -5.46 -13.70
C PHE A 105 9.92 -6.26 -13.84
N ILE A 106 9.08 -6.27 -12.81
CA ILE A 106 7.78 -6.97 -12.85
C ILE A 106 6.84 -6.33 -13.87
N ILE A 107 6.75 -4.99 -13.92
CA ILE A 107 5.93 -4.26 -14.91
C ILE A 107 6.34 -4.64 -16.33
N ILE A 108 7.62 -4.52 -16.68
CA ILE A 108 8.10 -4.79 -18.04
C ILE A 108 7.97 -6.29 -18.35
N GLY A 109 8.28 -7.14 -17.37
CA GLY A 109 8.16 -8.57 -17.50
C GLY A 109 6.73 -9.02 -17.78
N ASN A 110 5.75 -8.50 -17.03
CA ASN A 110 4.33 -8.72 -17.26
C ASN A 110 3.91 -8.23 -18.65
N GLY A 111 4.45 -7.09 -19.10
CA GLY A 111 4.22 -6.56 -20.45
C GLY A 111 4.58 -7.55 -21.56
N PHE A 112 5.69 -8.28 -21.42
CA PHE A 112 6.07 -9.33 -22.38
C PHE A 112 5.39 -10.68 -22.14
N PHE A 113 5.05 -11.02 -20.89
CA PHE A 113 4.50 -12.33 -20.57
C PHE A 113 3.01 -12.44 -20.91
N LYS A 114 2.20 -11.54 -20.33
CA LYS A 114 0.74 -11.65 -20.24
C LYS A 114 -0.02 -11.66 -21.57
N PRO A 115 0.23 -10.73 -22.51
CA PRO A 115 -0.49 -10.72 -23.79
C PRO A 115 -0.12 -11.93 -24.67
N ASN A 116 1.10 -12.44 -24.48
CA ASN A 116 1.71 -13.43 -25.37
C ASN A 116 1.37 -14.87 -24.99
N ILE A 117 1.27 -15.17 -23.70
CA ILE A 117 0.84 -16.50 -23.23
C ILE A 117 -0.62 -16.79 -23.60
N SER A 118 -1.50 -15.80 -23.46
CA SER A 118 -2.90 -15.90 -23.89
C SER A 118 -3.02 -16.13 -25.40
N SER A 119 -2.18 -15.44 -26.18
CA SER A 119 -2.12 -15.61 -27.63
C SER A 119 -1.61 -17.00 -28.04
N MET A 120 -0.67 -17.59 -27.30
CA MET A 120 -0.22 -18.97 -27.52
C MET A 120 -1.33 -20.00 -27.26
N VAL A 121 -2.18 -19.80 -26.24
CA VAL A 121 -3.34 -20.66 -25.98
C VAL A 121 -4.28 -20.65 -27.18
N GLY A 122 -4.58 -19.46 -27.72
CA GLY A 122 -5.42 -19.32 -28.91
C GLY A 122 -4.87 -20.09 -30.13
N LYS A 123 -3.54 -20.07 -30.33
CA LYS A 123 -2.86 -20.79 -31.42
C LYS A 123 -2.75 -22.31 -31.23
N LEU A 124 -3.20 -22.87 -30.10
CA LEU A 124 -3.28 -24.33 -29.92
C LEU A 124 -4.44 -24.95 -30.70
N TYR A 125 -5.43 -24.14 -31.08
CA TYR A 125 -6.67 -24.58 -31.69
C TYR A 125 -6.76 -24.08 -33.13
N GLN A 126 -7.21 -24.93 -34.04
CA GLN A 126 -7.47 -24.53 -35.42
C GLN A 126 -8.72 -23.64 -35.49
N PRO A 127 -8.86 -22.78 -36.52
CA PRO A 127 -10.10 -22.05 -36.76
C PRO A 127 -11.30 -23.01 -36.83
N GLY A 128 -12.34 -22.75 -36.02
CA GLY A 128 -13.54 -23.60 -35.94
C GLY A 128 -13.48 -24.77 -34.95
N ASP A 129 -12.39 -24.94 -34.18
CA ASP A 129 -12.31 -25.98 -33.14
C ASP A 129 -13.18 -25.62 -31.92
N ASN A 130 -14.27 -26.37 -31.72
CA ASN A 130 -15.23 -26.20 -30.62
C ASN A 130 -14.61 -26.37 -29.22
N ARG A 131 -13.40 -26.94 -29.09
CA ARG A 131 -12.70 -27.09 -27.80
C ARG A 131 -12.01 -25.80 -27.36
N ARG A 132 -11.89 -24.80 -28.24
CA ARG A 132 -11.17 -23.55 -27.96
C ARG A 132 -11.70 -22.86 -26.71
N ASP A 133 -13.00 -22.66 -26.63
CA ASP A 133 -13.65 -21.94 -25.52
C ASP A 133 -13.46 -22.69 -24.18
N GLY A 134 -13.67 -24.02 -24.19
CA GLY A 134 -13.38 -24.86 -23.02
C GLY A 134 -11.90 -24.82 -22.62
N GLY A 135 -10.99 -24.68 -23.59
CA GLY A 135 -9.56 -24.49 -23.35
C GLY A 135 -9.26 -23.17 -22.63
N PHE A 136 -9.89 -22.07 -23.05
CA PHE A 136 -9.79 -20.79 -22.35
C PHE A 136 -10.40 -20.84 -20.94
N THR A 137 -11.49 -21.58 -20.73
CA THR A 137 -12.05 -21.82 -19.39
C THR A 137 -11.07 -22.55 -18.48
N ILE A 138 -10.42 -23.62 -18.96
CA ILE A 138 -9.39 -24.34 -18.19
C ILE A 138 -8.23 -23.41 -17.88
N PHE A 139 -7.72 -22.67 -18.87
CA PHE A 139 -6.64 -21.70 -18.69
C PHE A 139 -6.99 -20.64 -17.63
N TYR A 140 -8.21 -20.11 -17.67
CA TYR A 140 -8.72 -19.14 -16.70
C TYR A 140 -8.85 -19.73 -15.28
N MET A 141 -9.16 -21.02 -15.14
CA MET A 141 -9.14 -21.68 -13.83
C MET A 141 -7.74 -21.67 -13.21
N GLY A 142 -6.68 -21.80 -14.03
CA GLY A 142 -5.29 -21.72 -13.56
C GLY A 142 -4.95 -20.36 -12.97
N ILE A 143 -5.48 -19.28 -13.57
CA ILE A 143 -5.32 -17.91 -13.06
C ILE A 143 -5.89 -17.80 -11.64
N ASN A 144 -7.12 -18.27 -11.44
CA ASN A 144 -7.80 -18.18 -10.16
C ASN A 144 -7.17 -19.07 -9.09
N LEU A 145 -6.68 -20.26 -9.45
CA LEU A 145 -5.95 -21.12 -8.52
C LEU A 145 -4.66 -20.45 -8.04
N GLY A 146 -3.88 -19.85 -8.95
CA GLY A 146 -2.70 -19.08 -8.58
C GLY A 146 -3.03 -17.91 -7.65
N ALA A 147 -4.06 -17.14 -7.98
CA ALA A 147 -4.54 -16.01 -7.18
C ALA A 147 -5.08 -16.43 -5.80
N PHE A 148 -5.68 -17.62 -5.69
CA PHE A 148 -6.21 -18.14 -4.43
C PHE A 148 -5.09 -18.62 -3.49
N PHE A 149 -4.16 -19.44 -3.98
CA PHE A 149 -3.12 -20.02 -3.13
C PHE A 149 -2.02 -19.04 -2.74
N SER A 150 -1.79 -17.99 -3.54
CA SER A 150 -0.65 -17.11 -3.30
C SER A 150 -0.75 -16.21 -2.06
N PRO A 151 -1.88 -15.54 -1.73
CA PRO A 151 -1.97 -14.80 -0.47
C PRO A 151 -1.97 -15.74 0.75
N LEU A 152 -2.50 -16.96 0.60
CA LEU A 152 -2.48 -18.00 1.64
C LEU A 152 -1.08 -18.57 1.91
N THR A 153 -0.11 -18.30 1.05
CA THR A 153 1.26 -18.80 1.17
C THR A 153 2.25 -17.64 1.25
N CYS A 154 2.50 -16.90 0.15
CA CYS A 154 3.39 -15.74 0.12
C CYS A 154 2.96 -14.67 1.13
N GLY A 155 1.66 -14.36 1.18
CA GLY A 155 1.09 -13.40 2.13
C GLY A 155 1.30 -13.84 3.58
N LEU A 156 0.85 -15.05 3.90
CA LEU A 156 1.01 -15.67 5.21
C LEU A 156 2.47 -15.72 5.67
N ILE A 157 3.38 -16.19 4.81
CA ILE A 157 4.81 -16.30 5.12
C ILE A 157 5.44 -14.92 5.27
N GLY A 158 5.09 -13.98 4.40
CA GLY A 158 5.58 -12.62 4.44
C GLY A 158 5.25 -11.90 5.75
N GLU A 159 4.00 -12.01 6.20
CA GLU A 159 3.56 -11.36 7.45
C GLU A 159 4.02 -12.08 8.72
N LEU A 160 4.14 -13.42 8.72
CA LEU A 160 4.50 -14.19 9.92
C LEU A 160 6.00 -14.39 10.12
N TYR A 161 6.77 -14.53 9.04
CA TYR A 161 8.20 -14.88 9.10
C TYR A 161 9.13 -13.82 8.50
N GLY A 162 8.59 -12.87 7.73
CA GLY A 162 9.35 -11.76 7.15
C GLY A 162 9.07 -11.54 5.67
N TRP A 163 8.98 -10.27 5.28
CA TRP A 163 8.58 -9.83 3.94
C TRP A 163 9.43 -10.41 2.82
N HIS A 164 10.74 -10.50 3.05
CA HIS A 164 11.70 -11.06 2.09
C HIS A 164 11.41 -12.53 1.77
N TYR A 165 10.91 -13.33 2.72
CA TYR A 165 10.48 -14.71 2.44
C TYR A 165 9.22 -14.75 1.59
N GLY A 166 8.28 -13.82 1.82
CA GLY A 166 7.07 -13.68 1.03
C GLY A 166 7.37 -13.31 -0.44
N PHE A 167 8.20 -12.28 -0.67
CA PHE A 167 8.65 -11.90 -2.02
C PHE A 167 9.51 -12.99 -2.66
N GLY A 168 10.39 -13.65 -1.89
CA GLY A 168 11.21 -14.75 -2.36
C GLY A 168 10.38 -15.95 -2.82
N LEU A 169 9.33 -16.30 -2.09
CA LEU A 169 8.40 -17.37 -2.47
C LEU A 169 7.65 -17.04 -3.76
N ALA A 170 7.23 -15.78 -3.94
CA ALA A 170 6.67 -15.31 -5.21
C ALA A 170 7.71 -15.47 -6.34
N GLY A 171 8.98 -15.14 -6.12
CA GLY A 171 10.06 -15.35 -7.08
C GLY A 171 10.27 -16.83 -7.45
N ILE A 172 10.25 -17.73 -6.45
CA ILE A 172 10.33 -19.18 -6.66
C ILE A 172 9.17 -19.68 -7.52
N GLY A 173 7.95 -19.19 -7.27
CA GLY A 173 6.78 -19.50 -8.10
C GLY A 173 7.02 -19.15 -9.58
N MET A 174 7.57 -17.97 -9.85
CA MET A 174 7.82 -17.51 -11.23
C MET A 174 8.87 -18.39 -11.91
N VAL A 175 9.93 -18.78 -11.18
CA VAL A 175 10.95 -19.71 -11.67
C VAL A 175 10.34 -21.08 -11.97
N ALA A 176 9.45 -21.59 -11.12
CA ALA A 176 8.74 -22.86 -11.37
C ALA A 176 7.90 -22.78 -12.66
N GLY A 177 7.21 -21.65 -12.89
CA GLY A 177 6.50 -21.38 -14.14
C GLY A 177 7.41 -21.38 -15.37
N LEU A 178 8.58 -20.73 -15.29
CA LEU A 178 9.58 -20.70 -16.35
C LEU A 178 10.18 -22.07 -16.66
N ILE A 179 10.51 -22.85 -15.61
CA ILE A 179 11.01 -24.21 -15.76
C ILE A 179 9.96 -25.06 -16.47
N ASN A 180 8.70 -25.01 -16.03
CA ASN A 180 7.61 -25.72 -16.66
C ASN A 180 7.46 -25.33 -18.15
N PHE A 181 7.49 -24.04 -18.46
CA PHE A 181 7.41 -23.54 -19.84
C PHE A 181 8.57 -24.06 -20.71
N ARG A 182 9.78 -24.03 -20.16
CA ARG A 182 11.01 -24.45 -20.86
C ARG A 182 11.04 -25.95 -21.13
N LEU A 183 10.69 -26.76 -20.14
CA LEU A 183 10.62 -28.23 -20.26
C LEU A 183 9.48 -28.66 -21.21
N SER A 184 8.39 -27.90 -21.22
CA SER A 184 7.23 -28.16 -22.06
C SER A 184 7.35 -27.69 -23.51
N ARG A 185 8.49 -27.15 -23.95
CA ARG A 185 8.63 -26.54 -25.29
C ARG A 185 8.24 -27.47 -26.46
N ASN A 186 8.38 -28.78 -26.27
CA ASN A 186 8.06 -29.81 -27.27
C ASN A 186 6.54 -30.10 -27.34
N ASN A 187 5.74 -29.61 -26.39
CA ASN A 187 4.28 -29.76 -26.39
C ASN A 187 3.57 -28.74 -27.29
N PHE A 188 4.32 -27.79 -27.86
CA PHE A 188 3.82 -26.76 -28.75
C PHE A 188 4.18 -27.10 -30.20
N GLY A 189 3.24 -26.93 -31.15
CA GLY A 189 3.52 -27.12 -32.58
C GLY A 189 4.64 -26.21 -33.07
N ALA A 190 5.37 -26.59 -34.13
CA ALA A 190 6.59 -25.90 -34.57
C ALA A 190 6.42 -24.38 -34.73
N ASP A 191 5.27 -23.93 -35.27
CA ASP A 191 4.98 -22.52 -35.55
C ASP A 191 4.26 -21.79 -34.41
N ASN A 192 3.87 -22.49 -33.33
CA ASN A 192 3.13 -21.88 -32.24
C ASN A 192 4.07 -21.00 -31.40
N GLY A 193 4.10 -19.70 -31.69
CA GLY A 193 4.82 -18.69 -30.92
C GLY A 193 6.30 -18.52 -31.29
N THR A 194 6.73 -19.01 -32.45
CA THR A 194 8.05 -18.69 -33.01
C THR A 194 8.08 -17.26 -33.60
N PRO A 195 9.27 -16.66 -33.77
CA PRO A 195 9.40 -15.34 -34.40
C PRO A 195 8.78 -15.33 -35.81
N PRO A 196 8.01 -14.29 -36.19
CA PRO A 196 7.40 -14.22 -37.52
C PRO A 196 8.41 -14.26 -38.67
N ASN A 197 9.57 -13.65 -38.48
CA ASN A 197 10.69 -13.73 -39.42
C ASN A 197 12.03 -13.93 -38.67
N PRO A 198 12.46 -15.19 -38.49
CA PRO A 198 13.67 -15.52 -37.73
C PRO A 198 14.97 -14.96 -38.34
N GLU A 199 15.05 -14.84 -39.66
CA GLU A 199 16.23 -14.32 -40.36
C GLU A 199 16.39 -12.81 -40.13
N LEU A 200 15.29 -12.06 -40.28
CA LEU A 200 15.30 -10.62 -39.99
C LEU A 200 15.60 -10.33 -38.51
N LEU A 201 15.14 -11.19 -37.60
CA LEU A 201 15.39 -11.04 -36.17
C LEU A 201 16.90 -11.11 -35.84
N ARG A 202 17.64 -11.99 -36.53
CA ARG A 202 19.09 -12.18 -36.34
C ARG A 202 19.94 -11.19 -37.14
N ARG A 203 19.36 -10.51 -38.13
CA ARG A 203 20.07 -9.53 -38.95
C ARG A 203 20.48 -8.31 -38.12
N ASN A 204 21.73 -7.89 -38.29
CA ASN A 204 22.26 -6.69 -37.65
C ASN A 204 21.62 -5.45 -38.28
N ILE A 205 21.18 -4.51 -37.44
CA ILE A 205 20.61 -3.23 -37.90
C ILE A 205 21.67 -2.12 -37.81
N PHE A 206 22.33 -2.01 -36.66
CA PHE A 206 23.25 -0.91 -36.38
C PHE A 206 24.38 -1.37 -35.48
N ALA A 207 25.61 -0.96 -35.78
CA ALA A 207 26.83 -1.27 -35.00
C ALA A 207 27.02 -2.77 -34.66
N GLY A 208 26.57 -3.68 -35.53
CA GLY A 208 26.67 -5.13 -35.29
C GLY A 208 25.63 -5.71 -34.32
N ILE A 209 24.67 -4.90 -33.86
CA ILE A 209 23.61 -5.32 -32.94
C ILE A 209 22.38 -5.81 -33.74
N SER A 210 21.89 -7.00 -33.41
CA SER A 210 20.68 -7.59 -34.02
C SER A 210 19.39 -6.96 -33.48
N ARG A 211 18.28 -7.13 -34.21
CA ARG A 211 16.94 -6.73 -33.73
C ARG A 211 16.62 -7.31 -32.36
N GLU A 212 16.95 -8.57 -32.16
CA GLU A 212 16.74 -9.27 -30.89
C GLU A 212 17.54 -8.63 -29.75
N ALA A 213 18.82 -8.36 -29.97
CA ALA A 213 19.67 -7.73 -28.97
C ALA A 213 19.19 -6.31 -28.62
N LEU A 214 18.71 -5.54 -29.61
CA LEU A 214 18.12 -4.22 -29.36
C LEU A 214 16.87 -4.28 -28.47
N ILE A 215 16.01 -5.30 -28.65
CA ILE A 215 14.84 -5.48 -27.78
C ILE A 215 15.28 -5.77 -26.35
N TYR A 216 16.29 -6.63 -26.14
CA TYR A 216 16.80 -6.93 -24.81
C TYR A 216 17.48 -5.71 -24.18
N ILE A 217 18.34 -5.00 -24.90
CA ILE A 217 18.98 -3.77 -24.43
C ILE A 217 17.93 -2.71 -24.08
N GLY A 218 16.98 -2.46 -24.97
CA GLY A 218 15.89 -1.50 -24.72
C GLY A 218 15.03 -1.88 -23.51
N THR A 219 14.82 -3.18 -23.29
CA THR A 219 14.11 -3.70 -22.10
C THR A 219 14.87 -3.38 -20.81
N PHE A 220 16.18 -3.63 -20.74
CA PHE A 220 16.98 -3.31 -19.56
C PHE A 220 17.16 -1.80 -19.35
N ILE A 221 17.21 -1.00 -20.42
CA ILE A 221 17.22 0.47 -20.32
C ILE A 221 15.89 1.02 -19.79
N ALA A 222 14.77 0.38 -20.11
CA ALA A 222 13.46 0.80 -19.62
C ALA A 222 13.28 0.60 -18.10
N VAL A 223 14.02 -0.33 -17.48
CA VAL A 223 13.93 -0.63 -16.04
C VAL A 223 14.23 0.59 -15.17
N PRO A 224 15.40 1.26 -15.27
CA PRO A 224 15.68 2.44 -14.45
C PRO A 224 14.71 3.59 -14.75
N LEU A 225 14.24 3.74 -15.99
CA LEU A 225 13.24 4.77 -16.34
C LEU A 225 11.92 4.54 -15.60
N ILE A 226 11.39 3.31 -15.64
CA ILE A 226 10.16 2.96 -14.92
C ILE A 226 10.37 3.03 -13.41
N ALA A 227 11.51 2.58 -12.89
CA ALA A 227 11.82 2.68 -11.46
C ALA A 227 11.84 4.14 -10.99
N LEU A 228 12.43 5.05 -11.77
CA LEU A 228 12.39 6.49 -11.51
C LEU A 228 10.98 7.06 -11.61
N MET A 229 10.16 6.60 -12.56
CA MET A 229 8.76 7.00 -12.65
C MET A 229 7.93 6.53 -11.46
N LEU A 230 8.17 5.32 -10.94
CA LEU A 230 7.48 4.81 -9.74
C LEU A 230 7.90 5.56 -8.47
N ARG A 231 9.19 5.88 -8.34
CA ARG A 231 9.69 6.69 -7.23
C ARG A 231 9.09 8.10 -7.27
N ASN A 232 8.90 8.65 -8.46
CA ASN A 232 8.28 9.95 -8.70
C ASN A 232 6.86 9.76 -9.27
N PHE A 233 6.03 8.96 -8.61
CA PHE A 233 4.72 8.54 -9.15
C PHE A 233 3.81 9.72 -9.53
N HIS A 234 3.99 10.89 -8.91
CA HIS A 234 3.30 12.13 -9.28
C HIS A 234 3.46 12.53 -10.75
N LEU A 235 4.55 12.12 -11.41
CA LEU A 235 4.72 12.33 -12.86
C LEU A 235 3.59 11.69 -13.68
N LEU A 236 2.98 10.61 -13.16
CA LEU A 236 1.86 9.93 -13.79
C LEU A 236 0.53 10.64 -13.55
N ASP A 237 0.41 11.48 -12.51
CA ASP A 237 -0.85 12.09 -12.10
C ASP A 237 -1.48 12.95 -13.20
N SER A 238 -0.64 13.65 -13.97
CA SER A 238 -1.09 14.45 -15.11
C SER A 238 -0.92 13.71 -16.44
N PHE A 239 0.21 13.03 -16.63
CA PHE A 239 0.58 12.43 -17.92
C PHE A 239 -0.38 11.32 -18.35
N LEU A 240 -0.69 10.38 -17.45
CA LEU A 240 -1.45 9.19 -17.82
C LEU A 240 -2.93 9.53 -18.13
N PRO A 241 -3.65 10.31 -17.29
CA PRO A 241 -4.98 10.79 -17.64
C PRO A 241 -5.03 11.58 -18.95
N ALA A 242 -4.06 12.47 -19.19
CA ALA A 242 -4.01 13.28 -20.42
C ALA A 242 -3.79 12.41 -21.67
N PHE A 243 -2.88 11.44 -21.59
CA PHE A 243 -2.63 10.50 -22.69
C PHE A 243 -3.88 9.66 -23.00
N ILE A 244 -4.55 9.14 -21.98
CA ILE A 244 -5.77 8.33 -22.17
C ILE A 244 -6.90 9.19 -22.72
N ALA A 245 -7.11 10.40 -22.19
CA ALA A 245 -8.10 11.33 -22.71
C ALA A 245 -7.84 11.66 -24.19
N LEU A 246 -6.58 11.85 -24.59
CA LEU A 246 -6.19 12.07 -25.98
C LEU A 246 -6.51 10.85 -26.86
N VAL A 247 -6.25 9.63 -26.40
CA VAL A 247 -6.59 8.40 -27.15
C VAL A 247 -8.10 8.27 -27.34
N PHE A 248 -8.89 8.49 -26.29
CA PHE A 248 -10.35 8.44 -26.40
C PHE A 248 -10.91 9.58 -27.27
N LEU A 249 -10.34 10.78 -27.19
CA LEU A 249 -10.69 11.89 -28.08
C LEU A 249 -10.37 11.56 -29.54
N ALA A 250 -9.21 10.96 -29.81
CA ALA A 250 -8.83 10.51 -31.14
C ALA A 250 -9.82 9.45 -31.67
N LEU A 251 -10.28 8.51 -30.82
CA LEU A 251 -11.32 7.55 -31.18
C LEU A 251 -12.66 8.23 -31.51
N ILE A 252 -13.07 9.25 -30.75
CA ILE A 252 -14.29 10.03 -31.03
C ILE A 252 -14.16 10.71 -32.38
N ILE A 253 -13.09 11.47 -32.62
CA ILE A 253 -12.85 12.21 -33.88
C ILE A 253 -12.80 11.25 -35.07
N MET A 254 -12.11 10.11 -34.92
CA MET A 254 -12.05 9.08 -35.94
C MET A 254 -13.45 8.51 -36.24
N SER A 255 -14.24 8.19 -35.22
CA SER A 255 -15.59 7.62 -35.38
C SER A 255 -16.53 8.52 -36.19
N LEU A 256 -16.35 9.85 -36.13
CA LEU A 256 -17.15 10.81 -36.89
C LEU A 256 -16.93 10.72 -38.40
N ARG A 257 -15.78 10.18 -38.84
CA ARG A 257 -15.44 9.98 -40.26
C ARG A 257 -15.82 8.59 -40.77
N MET A 258 -16.43 7.74 -39.94
CA MET A 258 -16.81 6.36 -40.28
C MET A 258 -18.29 6.25 -40.67
N THR A 259 -18.68 5.08 -41.18
CA THR A 259 -20.09 4.79 -41.47
C THR A 259 -20.95 4.89 -40.21
N LYS A 260 -22.27 5.11 -40.36
CA LYS A 260 -23.19 5.22 -39.23
C LYS A 260 -23.08 4.00 -38.29
N ILE A 261 -23.06 2.80 -38.87
CA ILE A 261 -22.94 1.54 -38.16
C ILE A 261 -21.63 1.46 -37.36
N GLU A 262 -20.49 1.71 -38.01
CA GLU A 262 -19.19 1.64 -37.35
C GLU A 262 -19.07 2.70 -36.24
N ARG A 263 -19.60 3.90 -36.48
CA ARG A 263 -19.61 4.99 -35.48
C ARG A 263 -20.41 4.62 -34.25
N GLU A 264 -21.65 4.13 -34.43
CA GLU A 264 -22.52 3.72 -33.33
C GLU A 264 -21.89 2.58 -32.51
N ARG A 265 -21.23 1.62 -33.16
CA ARG A 265 -20.48 0.55 -32.49
C ARG A 265 -19.30 1.08 -31.67
N ILE A 266 -18.52 2.01 -32.22
CA ILE A 266 -17.42 2.63 -31.47
C ILE A 266 -17.95 3.44 -30.28
N TRP A 267 -19.07 4.15 -30.44
CA TRP A 267 -19.69 4.88 -29.35
C TRP A 267 -20.13 3.97 -28.22
N VAL A 268 -20.70 2.80 -28.52
CA VAL A 268 -21.00 1.77 -27.51
C VAL A 268 -19.74 1.37 -26.74
N ILE A 269 -18.61 1.15 -27.44
CA ILE A 269 -17.34 0.78 -26.79
C ILE A 269 -16.86 1.90 -25.87
N ILE A 270 -16.90 3.16 -26.32
CA ILE A 270 -16.46 4.31 -25.52
C ILE A 270 -17.33 4.48 -24.28
N VAL A 271 -18.66 4.41 -24.42
CA VAL A 271 -19.60 4.53 -23.30
C VAL A 271 -19.40 3.40 -22.30
N LEU A 272 -19.30 2.14 -22.76
CA LEU A 272 -19.08 1.01 -21.87
C LEU A 272 -17.67 1.01 -21.25
N ALA A 273 -16.66 1.54 -21.95
CA ALA A 273 -15.32 1.71 -21.39
C ALA A 273 -15.35 2.71 -20.23
N PHE A 274 -16.10 3.82 -20.33
CA PHE A 274 -16.29 4.76 -19.22
C PHE A 274 -16.90 4.07 -17.99
N PHE A 275 -17.96 3.29 -18.17
CA PHE A 275 -18.56 2.54 -17.06
C PHE A 275 -17.65 1.43 -16.52
N SER A 276 -16.84 0.83 -17.39
CA SER A 276 -15.82 -0.14 -16.98
C SER A 276 -14.73 0.52 -16.12
N ILE A 277 -14.36 1.78 -16.38
CA ILE A 277 -13.41 2.53 -15.55
C ILE A 277 -13.95 2.65 -14.13
N THR A 278 -15.22 3.05 -13.98
CA THR A 278 -15.86 3.15 -12.66
C THR A 278 -15.86 1.81 -11.92
N PHE A 279 -16.29 0.74 -12.61
CA PHE A 279 -16.32 -0.60 -11.99
C PHE A 279 -14.93 -1.02 -11.49
N TRP A 280 -13.90 -0.94 -12.34
CA TRP A 280 -12.57 -1.40 -11.98
C TRP A 280 -11.89 -0.48 -10.97
N ALA A 281 -12.09 0.84 -11.01
CA ALA A 281 -11.53 1.75 -10.01
C ALA A 281 -12.02 1.42 -8.60
N PHE A 282 -13.27 0.97 -8.49
CA PHE A 282 -13.92 0.62 -7.23
C PHE A 282 -13.56 -0.83 -6.83
N PHE A 283 -13.61 -1.76 -7.77
CA PHE A 283 -13.24 -3.15 -7.52
C PHE A 283 -11.78 -3.29 -7.06
N GLU A 284 -10.88 -2.52 -7.66
CA GLU A 284 -9.43 -2.61 -7.39
C GLU A 284 -9.00 -1.97 -6.07
N GLN A 285 -9.93 -1.33 -5.34
CA GLN A 285 -9.75 -0.97 -3.92
C GLN A 285 -9.36 -2.18 -3.06
N ALA A 286 -9.72 -3.40 -3.52
CA ALA A 286 -9.41 -4.68 -2.88
C ALA A 286 -7.93 -4.82 -2.48
N GLY A 287 -7.01 -4.31 -3.31
CA GLY A 287 -5.58 -4.38 -3.04
C GLY A 287 -4.96 -3.08 -2.49
N SER A 288 -5.76 -2.05 -2.29
CA SER A 288 -5.34 -0.77 -1.72
C SER A 288 -6.12 -0.44 -0.43
N SER A 289 -7.11 0.44 -0.50
CA SER A 289 -7.83 0.94 0.67
C SER A 289 -8.57 -0.16 1.44
N ILE A 290 -9.12 -1.18 0.77
CA ILE A 290 -9.77 -2.31 1.46
C ILE A 290 -8.72 -3.17 2.20
N THR A 291 -7.50 -3.30 1.67
CA THR A 291 -6.42 -4.02 2.36
C THR A 291 -6.01 -3.27 3.63
N LEU A 292 -5.83 -1.95 3.59
CA LEU A 292 -5.51 -1.17 4.79
C LEU A 292 -6.70 -1.06 5.76
N PHE A 293 -7.93 -0.96 5.27
CA PHE A 293 -9.15 -1.10 6.09
C PHE A 293 -9.20 -2.44 6.81
N THR A 294 -8.84 -3.54 6.12
CA THR A 294 -8.78 -4.87 6.71
C THR A 294 -7.73 -4.93 7.81
N ASP A 295 -6.62 -4.21 7.65
CA ASP A 295 -5.59 -4.15 8.68
C ASP A 295 -6.03 -3.34 9.90
N TYR A 296 -6.51 -2.12 9.65
CA TYR A 296 -6.77 -1.13 10.68
C TYR A 296 -8.11 -1.35 11.38
N ASN A 297 -9.14 -1.79 10.65
CA ASN A 297 -10.53 -1.71 11.12
C ASN A 297 -11.29 -3.04 11.11
N VAL A 298 -10.71 -4.14 10.65
CA VAL A 298 -11.39 -5.45 10.72
C VAL A 298 -10.85 -6.26 11.90
N ASN A 299 -11.75 -6.88 12.67
CA ASN A 299 -11.38 -7.90 13.63
C ASN A 299 -11.01 -9.17 12.86
N ARG A 300 -9.72 -9.52 12.89
CA ARG A 300 -9.12 -10.64 12.16
C ARG A 300 -8.91 -11.88 13.03
N GLU A 301 -9.44 -11.92 14.25
CA GLU A 301 -9.26 -13.05 15.14
C GLU A 301 -10.30 -14.15 14.90
N ILE A 302 -9.83 -15.39 14.78
CA ILE A 302 -10.67 -16.59 14.79
C ILE A 302 -10.08 -17.58 15.80
N PHE A 303 -10.86 -18.01 16.77
CA PHE A 303 -10.43 -18.94 17.83
C PHE A 303 -9.13 -18.52 18.56
N GLY A 304 -8.91 -17.21 18.73
CA GLY A 304 -7.71 -16.65 19.37
C GLY A 304 -6.48 -16.56 18.46
N ILE A 305 -6.61 -16.85 17.17
CA ILE A 305 -5.55 -16.70 16.17
C ILE A 305 -5.87 -15.51 15.28
N THR A 306 -4.95 -14.54 15.20
CA THR A 306 -5.07 -13.41 14.28
C THR A 306 -4.70 -13.82 12.87
N ILE A 307 -5.65 -13.77 11.95
CA ILE A 307 -5.44 -14.06 10.54
C ILE A 307 -4.68 -12.90 9.88
N PRO A 308 -3.56 -13.15 9.16
CA PRO A 308 -2.82 -12.10 8.48
C PRO A 308 -3.64 -11.40 7.39
N THR A 309 -3.44 -10.09 7.25
CA THR A 309 -4.28 -9.20 6.42
C THR A 309 -4.23 -9.58 4.94
N SER A 310 -3.04 -9.93 4.43
CA SER A 310 -2.82 -10.34 3.05
C SER A 310 -3.68 -11.53 2.62
N THR A 311 -3.99 -12.45 3.54
CA THR A 311 -4.75 -13.67 3.24
C THR A 311 -6.17 -13.38 2.76
N PHE A 312 -6.77 -12.24 3.15
CA PHE A 312 -8.11 -11.84 2.71
C PHE A 312 -8.17 -11.54 1.20
N GLN A 313 -7.04 -11.27 0.55
CA GLN A 313 -7.01 -11.15 -0.91
C GLN A 313 -7.31 -12.48 -1.64
N SER A 314 -7.24 -13.63 -0.95
CA SER A 314 -7.66 -14.93 -1.50
C SER A 314 -9.19 -15.11 -1.55
N VAL A 315 -9.95 -14.26 -0.87
CA VAL A 315 -11.42 -14.39 -0.78
C VAL A 315 -12.09 -14.13 -2.14
N ASN A 316 -11.61 -13.15 -2.92
CA ASN A 316 -12.12 -12.91 -4.27
C ASN A 316 -11.93 -14.13 -5.20
N PRO A 317 -10.71 -14.65 -5.43
CA PRO A 317 -10.53 -15.81 -6.31
C PRO A 317 -11.22 -17.08 -5.77
N LEU A 318 -11.37 -17.25 -4.45
CA LEU A 318 -12.22 -18.29 -3.88
C LEU A 318 -13.67 -18.19 -4.39
N PHE A 319 -14.27 -17.01 -4.28
CA PHE A 319 -15.63 -16.80 -4.78
C PHE A 319 -15.72 -16.93 -6.31
N ILE A 320 -14.69 -16.57 -7.08
CA ILE A 320 -14.69 -16.82 -8.53
C ILE A 320 -14.76 -18.34 -8.78
N ILE A 321 -13.92 -19.13 -8.11
CA ILE A 321 -13.89 -20.60 -8.27
C ILE A 321 -15.25 -21.22 -7.93
N LEU A 322 -15.89 -20.75 -6.85
CA LEU A 322 -17.17 -21.29 -6.38
C LEU A 322 -18.37 -20.82 -7.23
N LEU A 323 -18.40 -19.55 -7.62
CA LEU A 323 -19.57 -18.92 -8.23
C LEU A 323 -19.52 -18.90 -9.76
N ALA A 324 -18.36 -18.95 -10.41
CA ALA A 324 -18.27 -18.90 -11.87
C ALA A 324 -19.04 -20.02 -12.58
N PRO A 325 -18.99 -21.31 -12.13
CA PRO A 325 -19.82 -22.36 -12.73
C PRO A 325 -21.33 -22.10 -12.57
N ILE A 326 -21.73 -21.52 -11.43
CA ILE A 326 -23.13 -21.17 -11.14
C ILE A 326 -23.59 -20.06 -12.09
N PHE A 327 -22.79 -19.00 -12.26
CA PHE A 327 -23.08 -17.92 -13.19
C PHE A 327 -23.10 -18.38 -14.65
N SER A 328 -22.16 -19.23 -15.05
CA SER A 328 -22.13 -19.80 -16.39
C SER A 328 -23.39 -20.61 -16.71
N THR A 329 -23.81 -21.47 -15.79
CA THR A 329 -25.05 -22.26 -15.95
C THR A 329 -26.31 -21.39 -15.91
N LEU A 330 -26.34 -20.35 -15.08
CA LEU A 330 -27.41 -19.36 -15.05
C LEU A 330 -27.57 -18.65 -16.40
N TRP A 331 -26.49 -18.16 -17.01
CA TRP A 331 -26.56 -17.48 -18.30
C TRP A 331 -27.04 -18.41 -19.41
N VAL A 332 -26.56 -19.65 -19.46
CA VAL A 332 -27.03 -20.65 -20.42
C VAL A 332 -28.52 -20.96 -20.21
N ALA A 333 -28.97 -21.11 -18.96
CA ALA A 333 -30.38 -21.37 -18.66
C ALA A 333 -31.30 -20.21 -19.07
N LEU A 334 -30.85 -18.97 -18.86
CA LEU A 334 -31.58 -17.77 -19.30
C LEU A 334 -31.56 -17.63 -20.82
N ALA A 335 -30.44 -17.92 -21.48
CA ALA A 335 -30.32 -17.90 -22.94
C ALA A 335 -31.27 -18.90 -23.60
N ARG A 336 -31.38 -20.12 -23.06
CA ARG A 336 -32.37 -21.14 -23.52
C ARG A 336 -33.83 -20.67 -23.40
N ARG A 337 -34.10 -19.71 -22.52
CA ARG A 337 -35.43 -19.10 -22.32
C ARG A 337 -35.58 -17.76 -23.03
N ASN A 338 -34.63 -17.34 -23.88
CA ASN A 338 -34.57 -16.01 -24.50
C ASN A 338 -34.66 -14.85 -23.48
N ARG A 339 -34.12 -15.04 -22.27
CA ARG A 339 -34.10 -14.08 -21.17
C ARG A 339 -32.70 -13.72 -20.71
N GLU A 340 -31.67 -14.05 -21.49
CA GLU A 340 -30.32 -13.63 -21.16
C GLU A 340 -30.21 -12.10 -21.23
N PRO A 341 -29.74 -11.42 -20.17
CA PRO A 341 -29.53 -9.98 -20.22
C PRO A 341 -28.47 -9.62 -21.26
N ASN A 342 -28.72 -8.56 -22.04
CA ASN A 342 -27.73 -8.04 -22.99
C ASN A 342 -26.52 -7.44 -22.26
N THR A 343 -25.44 -7.13 -23.00
CA THR A 343 -24.18 -6.65 -22.42
C THR A 343 -24.37 -5.39 -21.55
N PRO A 344 -25.05 -4.31 -22.00
CA PRO A 344 -25.30 -3.17 -21.13
C PRO A 344 -26.05 -3.51 -19.83
N VAL A 345 -27.05 -4.39 -19.86
CA VAL A 345 -27.76 -4.80 -18.64
C VAL A 345 -26.83 -5.58 -17.69
N LYS A 346 -25.96 -6.45 -18.21
CA LYS A 346 -24.93 -7.12 -17.38
C LYS A 346 -23.96 -6.13 -16.74
N PHE A 347 -23.57 -5.06 -17.45
CA PHE A 347 -22.79 -3.96 -16.87
C PHE A 347 -23.53 -3.24 -15.74
N SER A 348 -24.81 -2.94 -15.93
CA SER A 348 -25.65 -2.36 -14.88
C SER A 348 -25.72 -3.26 -13.64
N LEU A 349 -26.00 -4.55 -13.82
CA LEU A 349 -26.05 -5.52 -12.72
C LEU A 349 -24.71 -5.57 -11.97
N GLY A 350 -23.59 -5.61 -12.70
CA GLY A 350 -22.26 -5.61 -12.10
C GLY A 350 -21.99 -4.38 -11.22
N LEU A 351 -22.31 -3.18 -11.71
CA LEU A 351 -22.14 -1.93 -10.98
C LEU A 351 -23.07 -1.82 -9.75
N ILE A 352 -24.33 -2.24 -9.88
CA ILE A 352 -25.27 -2.24 -8.75
C ILE A 352 -24.79 -3.20 -7.66
N ILE A 353 -24.40 -4.42 -8.03
CA ILE A 353 -23.91 -5.42 -7.07
C ILE A 353 -22.59 -4.97 -6.43
N LEU A 354 -21.69 -4.34 -7.20
CA LEU A 354 -20.48 -3.72 -6.66
C LEU A 354 -20.82 -2.65 -5.61
N GLY A 355 -21.79 -1.78 -5.90
CA GLY A 355 -22.30 -0.82 -4.93
C GLY A 355 -22.79 -1.52 -3.66
N LEU A 356 -23.63 -2.55 -3.78
CA LEU A 356 -24.11 -3.32 -2.63
C LEU A 356 -22.96 -3.92 -1.80
N GLY A 357 -21.83 -4.29 -2.43
CA GLY A 357 -20.64 -4.73 -1.72
C GLY A 357 -20.00 -3.63 -0.85
N PHE A 358 -19.87 -2.41 -1.37
CA PHE A 358 -19.50 -1.25 -0.54
C PHE A 358 -20.56 -0.94 0.53
N GLY A 359 -21.84 -1.15 0.23
CA GLY A 359 -22.92 -1.06 1.21
C GLY A 359 -22.74 -2.04 2.38
N ALA A 360 -22.22 -3.24 2.13
CA ALA A 360 -21.88 -4.20 3.17
C ALA A 360 -20.75 -3.68 4.09
N PHE A 361 -19.73 -3.00 3.52
CA PHE A 361 -18.68 -2.38 4.33
C PHE A 361 -19.20 -1.22 5.18
N VAL A 362 -20.07 -0.37 4.62
CA VAL A 362 -20.71 0.73 5.36
C VAL A 362 -21.58 0.21 6.50
N LEU A 363 -22.38 -0.82 6.24
CA LEU A 363 -23.19 -1.48 7.27
C LEU A 363 -22.28 -2.07 8.36
N GLY A 364 -21.21 -2.75 7.98
CA GLY A 364 -20.23 -3.28 8.92
C GLY A 364 -19.59 -2.18 9.78
N ALA A 365 -19.22 -1.05 9.17
CA ALA A 365 -18.65 0.10 9.88
C ALA A 365 -19.64 0.73 10.88
N SER A 366 -20.93 0.79 10.54
CA SER A 366 -21.97 1.25 11.46
C SER A 366 -22.19 0.33 12.67
N MET A 367 -21.75 -0.94 12.55
CA MET A 367 -21.82 -1.97 13.58
C MET A 367 -20.45 -2.24 14.22
N ALA A 368 -19.48 -1.34 14.04
CA ALA A 368 -18.16 -1.47 14.66
C ALA A 368 -18.28 -1.50 16.20
N GLY A 369 -17.42 -2.30 16.83
CA GLY A 369 -17.30 -2.34 18.29
C GLY A 369 -16.81 -1.02 18.89
N GLN A 370 -16.81 -0.92 20.22
CA GLN A 370 -16.25 0.25 20.92
C GLN A 370 -14.74 0.43 20.65
N ASP A 371 -14.07 -0.63 20.22
CA ASP A 371 -12.67 -0.66 19.77
C ASP A 371 -12.49 -0.16 18.32
N GLY A 372 -13.58 0.18 17.61
CA GLY A 372 -13.56 0.61 16.22
C GLY A 372 -13.32 -0.52 15.21
N LYS A 373 -13.44 -1.79 15.64
CA LYS A 373 -13.26 -2.96 14.79
C LYS A 373 -14.59 -3.50 14.27
N VAL A 374 -14.59 -3.91 13.00
CA VAL A 374 -15.71 -4.46 12.25
C VAL A 374 -15.55 -5.97 12.13
N SER A 375 -16.66 -6.71 12.19
CA SER A 375 -16.64 -8.16 11.93
C SER A 375 -16.15 -8.47 10.52
N MET A 376 -15.23 -9.43 10.39
CA MET A 376 -14.75 -9.93 9.09
C MET A 376 -15.85 -10.48 8.19
N LEU A 377 -17.03 -10.83 8.72
CA LEU A 377 -18.17 -11.29 7.92
C LEU A 377 -18.63 -10.24 6.90
N PHE A 378 -18.57 -8.96 7.25
CA PHE A 378 -18.90 -7.87 6.33
C PHE A 378 -17.84 -7.72 5.23
N LEU A 379 -16.57 -7.98 5.57
CA LEU A 379 -15.48 -8.03 4.59
C LEU A 379 -15.72 -9.15 3.58
N ILE A 380 -16.00 -10.37 4.08
CA ILE A 380 -16.28 -11.55 3.24
C ILE A 380 -17.53 -11.32 2.37
N LEU A 381 -18.60 -10.75 2.93
CA LEU A 381 -19.82 -10.42 2.20
C LEU A 381 -19.55 -9.39 1.08
N GLY A 382 -18.80 -8.33 1.38
CA GLY A 382 -18.43 -7.33 0.39
C GLY A 382 -17.59 -7.92 -0.75
N TYR A 383 -16.59 -8.75 -0.44
CA TYR A 383 -15.84 -9.49 -1.47
C TYR A 383 -16.72 -10.44 -2.29
N MET A 384 -17.67 -11.15 -1.67
CA MET A 384 -18.63 -12.01 -2.39
C MET A 384 -19.45 -11.19 -3.39
N LEU A 385 -19.97 -10.04 -2.98
CA LEU A 385 -20.75 -9.14 -3.83
C LEU A 385 -19.89 -8.54 -4.94
N HIS A 386 -18.71 -8.01 -4.63
CA HIS A 386 -17.77 -7.50 -5.64
C HIS A 386 -17.45 -8.56 -6.71
N THR A 387 -17.18 -9.79 -6.28
CA THR A 387 -16.91 -10.93 -7.16
C THR A 387 -18.12 -11.30 -8.02
N THR A 388 -19.32 -11.27 -7.44
CA THR A 388 -20.57 -11.50 -8.17
C THR A 388 -20.79 -10.42 -9.25
N GLY A 389 -20.45 -9.17 -8.94
CA GLY A 389 -20.46 -8.07 -9.89
C GLY A 389 -19.43 -8.26 -11.02
N GLU A 390 -18.23 -8.74 -10.68
CA GLU A 390 -17.17 -9.06 -11.65
C GLU A 390 -17.61 -10.15 -12.64
N LEU A 391 -18.27 -11.20 -12.15
CA LEU A 391 -18.80 -12.29 -12.98
C LEU A 391 -19.91 -11.83 -13.95
N CYS A 392 -20.53 -10.67 -13.70
CA CYS A 392 -21.45 -10.05 -14.65
C CYS A 392 -20.71 -9.29 -15.78
N ILE A 393 -19.61 -8.60 -15.49
CA ILE A 393 -18.95 -7.66 -16.43
C ILE A 393 -17.77 -8.29 -17.17
N SER A 394 -16.90 -9.00 -16.45
CA SER A 394 -15.60 -9.43 -16.94
C SER A 394 -15.67 -10.28 -18.23
N PRO A 395 -16.58 -11.29 -18.35
CA PRO A 395 -16.67 -12.11 -19.56
C PRO A 395 -17.18 -11.35 -20.80
N VAL A 396 -18.01 -10.32 -20.59
CA VAL A 396 -18.72 -9.65 -21.69
C VAL A 396 -18.02 -8.40 -22.22
N GLY A 397 -17.20 -7.72 -21.41
CA GLY A 397 -16.48 -6.51 -21.81
C GLY A 397 -15.52 -6.75 -22.98
N LEU A 398 -14.60 -7.71 -22.82
CA LEU A 398 -13.59 -8.00 -23.85
C LEU A 398 -14.19 -8.60 -25.12
N SER A 399 -15.17 -9.49 -24.97
CA SER A 399 -15.90 -10.10 -26.09
C SER A 399 -16.61 -9.04 -26.93
N MET A 400 -17.25 -8.07 -26.29
CA MET A 400 -17.94 -6.97 -26.95
C MET A 400 -17.00 -6.12 -27.81
N VAL A 401 -15.82 -5.75 -27.27
CA VAL A 401 -14.83 -4.97 -28.01
C VAL A 401 -14.43 -5.66 -29.31
N THR A 402 -14.11 -6.95 -29.26
CA THR A 402 -13.71 -7.70 -30.47
C THR A 402 -14.83 -7.85 -31.49
N ARG A 403 -16.09 -7.89 -31.06
CA ARG A 403 -17.26 -8.05 -31.92
C ARG A 403 -17.70 -6.74 -32.59
N LEU A 404 -17.58 -5.63 -31.88
CA LEU A 404 -18.07 -4.33 -32.34
C LEU A 404 -16.98 -3.52 -33.08
N ALA A 405 -15.70 -3.77 -32.78
CA ALA A 405 -14.60 -3.09 -33.43
C ALA A 405 -14.55 -3.41 -34.94
N PRO A 406 -14.36 -2.41 -35.83
CA PRO A 406 -14.09 -2.65 -37.24
C PRO A 406 -12.84 -3.52 -37.43
N ALA A 407 -12.86 -4.46 -38.38
CA ALA A 407 -11.80 -5.46 -38.57
C ALA A 407 -10.39 -4.85 -38.70
N LYS A 408 -10.28 -3.66 -39.31
CA LYS A 408 -9.00 -2.94 -39.48
C LYS A 408 -8.48 -2.26 -38.21
N LEU A 409 -9.34 -2.06 -37.20
CA LEU A 409 -9.06 -1.25 -36.01
C LEU A 409 -9.14 -2.04 -34.69
N VAL A 410 -9.38 -3.35 -34.75
CA VAL A 410 -9.55 -4.21 -33.56
C VAL A 410 -8.41 -4.05 -32.57
N SER A 411 -7.15 -4.10 -33.02
CA SER A 411 -5.98 -3.98 -32.15
C SER A 411 -5.87 -2.60 -31.48
N MET A 412 -6.23 -1.53 -32.19
CA MET A 412 -6.20 -0.16 -31.65
C MET A 412 -7.29 0.03 -30.60
N ILE A 413 -8.51 -0.43 -30.88
CA ILE A 413 -9.64 -0.34 -29.95
C ILE A 413 -9.40 -1.24 -28.73
N MET A 414 -8.80 -2.41 -28.91
CA MET A 414 -8.36 -3.27 -27.81
C MET A 414 -7.31 -2.56 -26.94
N GLY A 415 -6.35 -1.86 -27.55
CA GLY A 415 -5.40 -1.02 -26.83
C GLY A 415 -6.08 0.06 -25.99
N ALA A 416 -7.07 0.76 -26.56
CA ALA A 416 -7.85 1.75 -25.82
C ALA A 416 -8.68 1.14 -24.67
N TRP A 417 -9.18 -0.09 -24.83
CA TRP A 417 -9.83 -0.83 -23.75
C TRP A 417 -8.88 -1.15 -22.61
N PHE A 418 -7.65 -1.60 -22.88
CA PHE A 418 -6.67 -1.81 -21.81
C PHE A 418 -6.21 -0.51 -21.16
N LEU A 419 -6.10 0.57 -21.93
CA LEU A 419 -5.84 1.89 -21.39
C LEU A 419 -6.96 2.38 -20.46
N SER A 420 -8.22 2.04 -20.72
CA SER A 420 -9.31 2.34 -19.77
C SER A 420 -9.12 1.61 -18.44
N ILE A 421 -8.64 0.36 -18.45
CA ILE A 421 -8.31 -0.37 -17.21
C ILE A 421 -7.12 0.30 -16.49
N ALA A 422 -6.10 0.75 -17.22
CA ALA A 422 -5.00 1.52 -16.61
C ALA A 422 -5.49 2.83 -15.97
N MET A 423 -6.44 3.53 -16.60
CA MET A 423 -7.12 4.69 -16.00
C MET A 423 -7.88 4.31 -14.73
N ALA A 424 -8.55 3.16 -14.74
CA ALA A 424 -9.29 2.67 -13.59
C ALA A 424 -8.37 2.40 -12.39
N GLN A 425 -7.20 1.81 -12.62
CA GLN A 425 -6.18 1.60 -11.59
C GLN A 425 -5.70 2.93 -10.99
N PHE A 426 -5.40 3.90 -11.86
CA PHE A 426 -4.98 5.23 -11.45
C PHE A 426 -6.06 5.93 -10.61
N LEU A 427 -7.31 5.98 -11.11
CA LEU A 427 -8.45 6.55 -10.39
C LEU A 427 -8.71 5.81 -9.07
N GLY A 428 -8.53 4.49 -9.04
CA GLY A 428 -8.61 3.69 -7.83
C GLY A 428 -7.58 4.14 -6.77
N GLY A 429 -6.35 4.45 -7.17
CA GLY A 429 -5.35 5.07 -6.30
C GLY A 429 -5.81 6.40 -5.72
N THR A 430 -6.31 7.29 -6.58
CA THR A 430 -6.84 8.59 -6.16
C THR A 430 -8.00 8.45 -5.19
N ILE A 431 -8.90 7.49 -5.42
CA ILE A 431 -9.98 7.16 -4.49
C ILE A 431 -9.42 6.69 -3.13
N ALA A 432 -8.42 5.81 -3.14
CA ALA A 432 -7.80 5.30 -1.93
C ALA A 432 -7.13 6.41 -1.11
N LYS A 433 -6.54 7.43 -1.74
CA LYS A 433 -5.97 8.59 -1.02
C LYS A 433 -7.00 9.31 -0.13
N PHE A 434 -8.30 9.27 -0.46
CA PHE A 434 -9.35 9.82 0.42
C PHE A 434 -9.57 9.01 1.71
N THR A 435 -9.06 7.77 1.79
CA THR A 435 -9.06 6.96 3.01
C THR A 435 -7.76 7.09 3.81
N SER A 436 -6.85 7.99 3.42
CA SER A 436 -5.59 8.22 4.13
C SER A 436 -5.83 8.73 5.55
N THR A 437 -5.13 8.11 6.51
CA THR A 437 -5.24 8.46 7.93
C THR A 437 -4.17 9.45 8.39
N GLU A 438 -3.26 9.87 7.51
CA GLU A 438 -2.14 10.77 7.81
C GLU A 438 -2.59 12.13 8.40
N ARG A 439 -3.79 12.60 8.03
CA ARG A 439 -4.38 13.87 8.51
C ARG A 439 -4.80 13.86 9.98
N PHE A 440 -4.75 12.71 10.65
CA PHE A 440 -5.19 12.55 12.04
C PHE A 440 -4.06 12.04 12.96
N MET A 441 -2.83 12.07 12.45
CA MET A 441 -1.64 11.61 13.16
C MET A 441 -1.32 12.51 14.35
N GLU A 442 -1.45 11.96 15.56
CA GLU A 442 -1.01 12.60 16.80
C GLU A 442 0.53 12.52 16.87
N THR A 443 1.24 13.63 16.69
CA THR A 443 2.71 13.64 16.74
C THR A 443 3.24 13.05 18.06
N GLY A 444 3.96 11.93 17.99
CA GLY A 444 4.64 11.33 19.13
C GLY A 444 5.71 10.33 18.71
N ILE A 445 6.90 10.43 19.31
CA ILE A 445 7.99 9.44 19.17
C ILE A 445 8.02 8.63 20.46
N LYS A 446 7.83 7.31 20.37
CA LYS A 446 7.95 6.40 21.52
C LYS A 446 9.34 5.76 21.52
N TYR A 447 10.12 5.99 22.58
CA TYR A 447 11.41 5.33 22.83
C TYR A 447 11.29 4.47 24.10
N GLU A 448 11.51 3.16 23.98
CA GLU A 448 11.52 2.22 25.12
C GLU A 448 12.89 1.53 25.17
N ALA A 449 13.69 1.85 26.18
CA ALA A 449 14.92 1.13 26.46
C ALA A 449 14.58 -0.24 27.08
N VAL A 450 15.31 -1.29 26.68
CA VAL A 450 15.18 -2.61 27.31
C VAL A 450 15.55 -2.48 28.80
N ALA A 451 14.78 -3.10 29.68
CA ALA A 451 15.09 -3.15 31.11
C ALA A 451 16.54 -3.64 31.31
N GLY A 452 17.38 -2.80 31.93
CA GLY A 452 18.79 -3.10 32.20
C GLY A 452 19.80 -2.58 31.17
N PHE A 453 19.40 -1.76 30.19
CA PHE A 453 20.35 -1.12 29.27
C PHE A 453 21.13 0.03 29.94
N GLU A 454 22.46 -0.02 29.85
CA GLU A 454 23.39 1.08 30.15
C GLU A 454 24.24 1.37 28.90
N GLY A 455 24.20 2.59 28.36
CA GLY A 455 24.97 2.94 27.17
C GLY A 455 24.48 4.19 26.43
N LEU A 456 25.19 4.51 25.34
CA LEU A 456 24.99 5.69 24.52
C LEU A 456 24.45 5.25 23.14
N ASP A 457 23.24 5.70 22.81
CA ASP A 457 22.59 5.46 21.52
C ASP A 457 22.43 6.77 20.74
N ARG A 458 22.22 6.68 19.43
CA ARG A 458 22.04 7.85 18.56
C ARG A 458 20.84 7.67 17.64
N LEU A 459 19.92 8.62 17.67
CA LEU A 459 18.81 8.70 16.73
C LEU A 459 19.06 9.85 15.76
N LYS A 460 18.64 9.73 14.50
CA LYS A 460 18.48 10.90 13.64
C LYS A 460 17.01 11.11 13.35
N LEU A 461 16.50 12.31 13.55
CA LEU A 461 15.12 12.69 13.27
C LEU A 461 15.08 13.77 12.19
N ARG A 462 13.97 13.90 11.48
CA ARG A 462 13.71 14.92 10.46
C ARG A 462 12.26 15.34 10.58
N ALA A 463 12.01 16.64 10.65
CA ALA A 463 10.64 17.14 10.59
C ALA A 463 10.15 17.12 9.15
N PHE A 464 8.85 16.90 8.96
CA PHE A 464 8.21 17.09 7.67
C PHE A 464 6.87 17.81 7.80
N TYR A 465 6.50 18.49 6.73
CA TYR A 465 5.29 19.28 6.62
C TYR A 465 4.47 18.80 5.43
N VAL A 466 3.19 18.52 5.61
CA VAL A 466 2.28 18.08 4.54
C VAL A 466 1.26 19.18 4.26
N HIS A 467 1.29 19.75 3.06
CA HIS A 467 0.31 20.74 2.63
C HIS A 467 -0.23 20.44 1.25
N GLU A 468 -1.54 20.16 1.22
CA GLU A 468 -2.47 20.04 0.08
C GLU A 468 -2.07 19.19 -1.13
N ASN A 469 -0.80 18.82 -1.35
CA ASN A 469 -0.25 17.86 -2.32
C ASN A 469 1.29 17.67 -2.21
N ASP A 470 2.01 18.41 -1.34
CA ASP A 470 3.47 18.31 -1.20
C ASP A 470 3.91 18.00 0.25
N THR A 471 5.02 17.24 0.38
CA THR A 471 5.69 16.96 1.66
C THR A 471 7.08 17.59 1.68
N LEU A 472 7.30 18.58 2.56
CA LEU A 472 8.59 19.26 2.72
C LEU A 472 9.34 18.68 3.93
N TYR A 473 10.63 18.35 3.75
CA TYR A 473 11.47 17.73 4.77
C TYR A 473 12.53 18.70 5.32
N SER A 474 12.84 18.61 6.62
CA SER A 474 13.96 19.34 7.24
C SER A 474 15.31 18.64 7.05
N GLU A 475 16.40 19.34 7.37
CA GLU A 475 17.68 18.68 7.63
C GLU A 475 17.55 17.71 8.83
N PRO A 476 18.22 16.54 8.82
CA PRO A 476 18.18 15.60 9.94
C PRO A 476 18.87 16.16 11.20
N LEU A 477 18.22 16.04 12.34
CA LEU A 477 18.73 16.32 13.67
C LEU A 477 19.29 15.02 14.30
N GLU A 478 20.55 15.00 14.72
CA GLU A 478 21.14 13.88 15.46
C GLU A 478 20.92 14.06 16.96
N LEU A 479 20.19 13.13 17.57
CA LEU A 479 19.98 13.01 19.01
C LEU A 479 20.94 11.96 19.57
N LYS A 480 21.61 12.29 20.67
CA LYS A 480 22.37 11.33 21.48
C LYS A 480 21.53 10.98 22.71
N LEU A 481 21.31 9.71 22.96
CA LEU A 481 20.56 9.19 24.10
C LEU A 481 21.52 8.43 25.00
N GLU A 482 21.72 8.90 26.22
CA GLU A 482 22.51 8.21 27.23
C GLU A 482 21.56 7.61 28.26
N VAL A 483 21.63 6.29 28.45
CA VAL A 483 20.84 5.56 29.44
C VAL A 483 21.80 5.01 30.48
N SER A 484 21.61 5.36 31.75
CA SER A 484 22.44 4.95 32.88
C SER A 484 21.57 4.60 34.09
N ASN A 485 21.89 3.51 34.81
CA ASN A 485 21.21 3.17 36.07
C ASN A 485 21.72 4.00 37.27
N ALA A 486 22.77 4.82 37.08
CA ALA A 486 23.24 5.75 38.09
C ALA A 486 22.53 7.09 37.92
N VAL A 487 21.65 7.45 38.86
CA VAL A 487 21.21 8.86 38.96
C VAL A 487 22.39 9.63 39.54
N THR A 488 22.94 10.61 38.82
CA THR A 488 22.89 12.04 39.19
C THR A 488 23.92 12.91 38.45
N ASN A 489 23.55 13.40 37.27
CA ASN A 489 23.83 14.77 36.85
C ASN A 489 22.59 15.23 36.07
N ILE A 490 21.79 16.13 36.63
CA ILE A 490 20.69 16.76 35.91
C ILE A 490 21.23 18.05 35.29
N GLU A 491 21.60 18.00 34.01
CA GLU A 491 22.05 19.19 33.28
C GLU A 491 20.89 20.14 33.00
N PHE A 492 20.84 21.28 33.70
CA PHE A 492 19.84 22.32 33.46
C PHE A 492 20.20 23.21 32.28
N SER A 493 19.20 23.58 31.48
CA SER A 493 19.27 24.61 30.43
C SER A 493 18.40 25.80 30.81
N HIS A 494 18.83 27.00 30.43
CA HIS A 494 18.30 28.31 30.84
C HIS A 494 16.80 28.55 30.57
N ASP A 495 16.13 27.71 29.77
CA ASP A 495 14.77 27.94 29.25
C ASP A 495 13.87 26.67 29.35
N THR A 496 14.06 25.79 30.35
CA THR A 496 13.39 24.47 30.35
C THR A 496 12.92 24.01 31.73
N ILE A 497 11.68 23.51 31.83
CA ILE A 497 11.17 22.79 33.00
C ILE A 497 11.59 21.32 32.90
N PHE A 498 12.36 20.83 33.87
CA PHE A 498 12.76 19.43 33.96
C PHE A 498 11.84 18.69 34.93
N ARG A 499 11.30 17.54 34.52
CA ARG A 499 10.51 16.64 35.38
C ARG A 499 11.26 15.34 35.62
N MET A 500 11.65 15.08 36.86
CA MET A 500 12.28 13.82 37.26
C MET A 500 11.29 12.93 38.00
N HIS A 501 11.08 11.69 37.51
CA HIS A 501 10.22 10.70 38.16
C HIS A 501 11.06 9.60 38.83
N ARG A 502 10.88 9.38 40.13
CA ARG A 502 11.47 8.23 40.84
C ARG A 502 10.46 7.60 41.78
N ALA A 503 10.47 6.28 41.85
CA ALA A 503 9.70 5.54 42.83
C ALA A 503 10.56 5.25 44.06
N LEU A 504 10.05 5.55 45.26
CA LEU A 504 10.73 5.32 46.53
C LEU A 504 9.86 4.48 47.46
N LYS A 505 10.49 3.60 48.23
CA LYS A 505 9.81 2.97 49.37
C LYS A 505 9.68 3.97 50.52
N PRO A 506 8.64 3.86 51.38
CA PRO A 506 8.57 4.64 52.61
C PRO A 506 9.88 4.50 53.41
N GLY A 507 10.52 5.63 53.74
CA GLY A 507 11.81 5.70 54.44
C GLY A 507 13.06 5.69 53.56
N GLU A 508 12.95 5.50 52.24
CA GLU A 508 14.07 5.55 51.30
C GLU A 508 14.48 7.00 50.99
N GLU A 509 15.79 7.22 50.80
CA GLU A 509 16.37 8.53 50.46
C GLU A 509 16.83 8.55 49.00
N LEU A 510 16.33 9.54 48.25
CA LEU A 510 16.76 9.95 46.92
C LEU A 510 17.82 11.05 47.03
N LYS A 511 18.91 10.90 46.28
CA LYS A 511 19.92 11.95 46.09
C LYS A 511 19.91 12.37 44.63
N ALA A 512 19.81 13.67 44.37
CA ALA A 512 19.73 14.27 43.05
C ALA A 512 20.78 15.39 42.90
N GLY A 513 21.82 15.20 42.08
CA GLY A 513 22.84 16.21 41.78
C GLY A 513 22.34 17.20 40.74
N LEU A 514 22.43 18.50 41.05
CA LEU A 514 21.75 19.58 40.35
C LEU A 514 22.73 20.53 39.60
N ARG A 515 23.71 19.97 38.87
CA ARG A 515 24.69 20.77 38.10
C ARG A 515 24.26 21.05 36.66
N SER A 516 24.44 22.29 36.21
CA SER A 516 24.29 22.69 34.79
C SER A 516 25.65 22.94 34.15
N ASP A 517 25.87 22.42 32.95
CA ASP A 517 27.06 22.68 32.11
C ASP A 517 27.11 24.12 31.53
N PHE A 518 26.03 24.89 31.68
CA PHE A 518 25.95 26.28 31.20
C PHE A 518 26.22 27.33 32.29
N LEU A 519 26.40 26.90 33.54
CA LEU A 519 26.76 27.76 34.67
C LEU A 519 28.30 27.82 34.75
N ASP A 520 28.84 29.03 34.94
CA ASP A 520 30.27 29.32 34.87
C ASP A 520 31.12 28.26 35.61
N PRO A 521 31.97 27.49 34.90
CA PRO A 521 32.78 26.44 35.51
C PRO A 521 33.85 26.96 36.47
N THR A 522 34.05 28.29 36.55
CA THR A 522 35.13 28.92 37.32
C THR A 522 34.71 29.71 38.55
N GLY A 523 33.43 29.91 38.85
CA GLY A 523 33.00 30.48 40.13
C GLY A 523 31.63 31.15 40.12
N ASP A 524 30.69 30.57 40.88
CA ASP A 524 29.99 31.21 42.02
C ASP A 524 28.52 30.77 42.11
N LEU A 525 28.26 30.02 43.19
CA LEU A 525 26.98 29.66 43.83
C LEU A 525 25.77 29.62 42.88
N VAL A 526 25.43 28.40 42.46
CA VAL A 526 24.07 28.07 42.02
C VAL A 526 23.17 28.13 43.26
N THR A 527 22.26 29.10 43.31
CA THR A 527 21.24 29.14 44.37
C THR A 527 20.02 28.38 43.88
N ILE A 528 19.59 27.41 44.70
CA ILE A 528 18.37 26.64 44.48
C ILE A 528 17.36 27.10 45.52
N ASP A 529 16.20 27.54 45.06
CA ASP A 529 15.13 28.01 45.92
C ASP A 529 13.90 27.13 45.72
N MET A 530 13.44 26.52 46.80
CA MET A 530 12.31 25.60 46.77
C MET A 530 11.02 26.43 46.73
N MET A 531 10.13 26.12 45.80
CA MET A 531 8.89 26.87 45.59
C MET A 531 7.69 26.22 46.28
N GLY A 532 7.89 25.15 47.03
CA GLY A 532 6.87 24.47 47.82
C GLY A 532 7.46 23.42 48.77
N ASP A 533 6.66 23.04 49.76
CA ASP A 533 6.98 21.94 50.68
C ASP A 533 6.52 20.60 50.09
N SER A 534 7.17 19.53 50.53
CA SER A 534 6.80 18.15 50.22
C SER A 534 5.54 17.74 51.00
N GLU A 535 4.59 17.08 50.34
CA GLU A 535 3.38 16.58 51.02
C GLU A 535 3.60 15.19 51.65
N PHE A 536 4.56 14.41 51.15
CA PHE A 536 4.74 12.99 51.51
C PHE A 536 6.19 12.61 51.86
N GLY A 537 7.02 13.60 52.17
CA GLY A 537 8.42 13.41 52.52
C GLY A 537 9.07 14.67 53.10
N SER A 538 10.38 14.60 53.23
CA SER A 538 11.22 15.71 53.65
C SER A 538 12.38 15.87 52.68
N PHE A 539 12.85 17.09 52.47
CA PHE A 539 14.02 17.34 51.66
C PHE A 539 15.04 18.22 52.38
N ARG A 540 16.31 18.09 51.97
CA ARG A 540 17.40 18.97 52.37
C ARG A 540 18.40 19.13 51.23
N MET A 541 19.09 20.25 51.21
CA MET A 541 20.17 20.51 50.26
C MET A 541 21.53 20.30 50.92
N GLU A 542 22.43 19.58 50.26
CA GLU A 542 23.84 19.45 50.63
C GLU A 542 24.70 19.84 49.43
N GLY A 543 25.14 21.10 49.38
CA GLY A 543 25.80 21.67 48.20
C GLY A 543 24.84 21.78 47.01
N ASP A 544 25.23 21.18 45.88
CA ASP A 544 24.43 21.07 44.66
C ASP A 544 23.56 19.79 44.62
N THR A 545 23.50 19.03 45.72
CA THR A 545 22.76 17.77 45.77
C THR A 545 21.49 17.93 46.62
N LEU A 546 20.34 17.67 46.01
CA LEU A 546 19.05 17.54 46.68
C LEU A 546 18.90 16.15 47.27
N HIS A 547 18.69 16.10 48.58
CA HIS A 547 18.35 14.88 49.31
C HIS A 547 16.86 14.92 49.63
N TYR A 548 16.08 14.02 49.03
CA TYR A 548 14.68 13.82 49.35
C TYR A 548 14.50 12.48 50.08
N LYS A 549 13.83 12.49 51.21
CA LYS A 549 13.51 11.29 52.00
C LYS A 549 12.01 11.12 52.07
N ALA A 550 11.52 10.00 51.56
CA ALA A 550 10.11 9.66 51.64
C ALA A 550 9.71 9.35 53.09
N ASP A 551 8.62 9.93 53.56
CA ASP A 551 8.13 9.68 54.92
C ASP A 551 7.40 8.33 55.01
N LEU A 552 7.16 7.88 56.25
CA LEU A 552 6.34 6.70 56.50
C LEU A 552 4.88 7.02 56.21
N LEU A 553 4.32 6.38 55.18
CA LEU A 553 2.91 6.48 54.84
C LEU A 553 2.05 5.60 55.77
N SER A 554 0.79 6.01 55.98
CA SER A 554 -0.21 5.12 56.60
C SER A 554 -0.48 3.90 55.70
N ASP A 555 -0.92 2.78 56.28
CA ASP A 555 -1.14 1.53 55.55
C ASP A 555 -2.06 1.70 54.32
N SER A 556 -3.09 2.56 54.44
CA SER A 556 -4.02 2.87 53.33
C SER A 556 -3.34 3.61 52.18
N LEU A 557 -2.45 4.56 52.46
CA LEU A 557 -1.71 5.31 51.46
C LEU A 557 -0.54 4.49 50.89
N ALA A 558 0.09 3.65 51.70
CA ALA A 558 1.13 2.73 51.25
C ALA A 558 0.59 1.68 50.25
N LEU A 559 -0.67 1.24 50.45
CA LEU A 559 -1.41 0.37 49.52
C LEU A 559 -1.83 1.09 48.23
N ALA A 560 -2.21 2.37 48.32
CA ALA A 560 -2.67 3.16 47.18
C ALA A 560 -1.52 3.69 46.30
N GLY A 561 -0.38 4.02 46.92
CA GLY A 561 0.68 4.82 46.31
C GLY A 561 0.29 6.31 46.23
N VAL A 562 1.23 7.20 46.49
CA VAL A 562 1.03 8.65 46.44
C VAL A 562 2.08 9.32 45.56
N ILE A 563 1.75 10.49 45.03
CA ILE A 563 2.64 11.30 44.19
C ILE A 563 2.94 12.59 44.94
N ASP A 564 4.22 12.86 45.13
CA ASP A 564 4.73 14.10 45.71
C ASP A 564 5.44 14.92 44.63
N THR A 565 5.27 16.25 44.63
CA THR A 565 5.85 17.13 43.61
C THR A 565 6.65 18.24 44.27
N LEU A 566 7.96 18.22 44.05
CA LEU A 566 8.91 19.21 44.56
C LEU A 566 9.23 20.19 43.44
N SER A 567 8.72 21.41 43.53
CA SER A 567 9.05 22.48 42.59
C SER A 567 10.20 23.32 43.14
N PHE A 568 11.22 23.57 42.33
CA PHE A 568 12.36 24.41 42.70
C PHE A 568 12.83 25.24 41.53
N ARG A 569 13.47 26.37 41.83
CA ARG A 569 14.08 27.24 40.84
C ARG A 569 15.58 27.32 41.06
N VAL A 570 16.33 27.33 39.97
CA VAL A 570 17.80 27.31 39.94
C VAL A 570 18.28 28.57 39.24
N PHE A 571 19.16 29.35 39.87
CA PHE A 571 19.69 30.59 39.29
C PHE A 571 21.12 30.87 39.74
N GLU A 572 21.84 31.67 38.95
CA GLU A 572 23.15 32.20 39.31
C GLU A 572 22.99 33.26 40.41
N THR A 573 23.77 33.18 41.50
CA THR A 573 23.68 34.14 42.61
C THR A 573 23.90 35.59 42.16
N GLU A 574 24.79 35.81 41.18
CA GLU A 574 25.07 37.15 40.64
C GLU A 574 24.11 37.58 39.51
N LYS A 575 23.29 36.66 38.97
CA LYS A 575 22.32 36.95 37.91
C LYS A 575 20.94 36.34 38.24
N PRO A 576 20.26 36.83 39.28
CA PRO A 576 18.99 36.26 39.77
C PRO A 576 17.85 36.33 38.75
N ASP A 577 17.97 37.15 37.71
CA ASP A 577 16.99 37.25 36.62
C ASP A 577 17.02 36.04 35.67
N ARG A 578 18.05 35.20 35.77
CA ARG A 578 18.28 34.01 34.94
C ARG A 578 17.87 32.76 35.70
N VAL A 579 16.59 32.44 35.65
CA VAL A 579 15.95 31.39 36.45
C VAL A 579 15.55 30.21 35.59
N THR A 580 15.99 29.01 35.97
CA THR A 580 15.46 27.74 35.44
C THR A 580 14.51 27.13 36.46
N PHE A 581 13.28 26.83 36.07
CA PHE A 581 12.32 26.13 36.94
C PHE A 581 12.46 24.62 36.75
N ALA A 582 12.30 23.84 37.81
CA ALA A 582 12.35 22.39 37.76
C ALA A 582 11.33 21.78 38.72
N GLU A 583 10.85 20.59 38.39
CA GLU A 583 9.92 19.82 39.19
C GLU A 583 10.46 18.39 39.36
N MET A 584 10.47 17.89 40.59
CA MET A 584 10.75 16.48 40.85
C MET A 584 9.47 15.83 41.36
N ILE A 585 9.01 14.81 40.64
CA ILE A 585 7.80 14.07 40.96
C ILE A 585 8.22 12.72 41.55
N VAL A 586 7.95 12.50 42.83
CA VAL A 586 8.31 11.27 43.52
C VAL A 586 7.06 10.44 43.76
N THR A 587 7.09 9.17 43.34
CA THR A 587 6.02 8.23 43.68
C THR A 587 6.43 7.43 44.92
N VAL A 588 5.68 7.54 46.01
CA VAL A 588 5.96 6.83 47.26
C VAL A 588 4.91 5.74 47.47
N GLY A 589 5.34 4.48 47.64
CA GLY A 589 4.41 3.36 47.80
C GLY A 589 5.08 1.99 47.88
N GLY A 590 4.26 0.93 47.97
CA GLY A 590 4.74 -0.45 48.05
C GLY A 590 5.43 -0.98 46.77
N PRO A 591 6.27 -2.04 46.87
CA PRO A 591 7.11 -2.54 45.78
C PRO A 591 6.39 -2.88 44.47
N GLU A 592 5.14 -3.32 44.57
CA GLU A 592 4.32 -3.76 43.43
C GLU A 592 3.69 -2.59 42.63
N LYS A 593 3.85 -1.36 43.12
CA LYS A 593 3.35 -0.13 42.48
C LYS A 593 4.46 0.72 41.86
N HIS A 594 5.71 0.23 41.85
CA HIS A 594 6.84 0.83 41.14
C HIS A 594 6.77 0.60 39.61
N THR A 595 5.59 0.76 39.00
CA THR A 595 5.51 0.88 37.54
C THR A 595 6.13 2.21 37.14
N PRO A 596 7.19 2.23 36.31
CA PRO A 596 7.72 3.49 35.78
C PRO A 596 6.60 4.20 35.03
N VAL A 597 6.20 5.37 35.52
CA VAL A 597 5.28 6.24 34.81
C VAL A 597 6.00 6.74 33.57
N ALA A 598 5.39 6.53 32.40
CA ALA A 598 5.95 6.85 31.09
C ALA A 598 6.52 8.28 31.02
N ILE A 599 7.71 8.40 30.42
CA ILE A 599 8.41 9.67 30.23
C ILE A 599 7.70 10.46 29.13
N ASN A 600 7.26 11.67 29.46
CA ASN A 600 7.00 12.74 28.50
C ASN A 600 8.08 13.80 28.69
N SER A 601 9.13 13.78 27.86
CA SER A 601 10.20 14.78 27.89
C SER A 601 10.03 15.78 26.74
N THR A 602 9.80 17.04 27.07
CA THR A 602 9.77 18.16 26.12
C THR A 602 11.20 18.61 25.82
N MET A 603 11.63 18.61 24.55
CA MET A 603 12.94 19.16 24.14
C MET A 603 12.74 20.36 23.21
N ASN A 604 13.23 21.53 23.60
CA ASN A 604 13.30 22.72 22.75
C ASN A 604 14.64 22.75 21.99
N VAL A 605 14.59 22.70 20.64
CA VAL A 605 15.78 22.80 19.79
C VAL A 605 16.04 24.26 19.41
N ARG A 606 17.26 24.76 19.61
CA ARG A 606 17.70 26.09 19.16
C ARG A 606 18.28 25.99 17.74
N VAL A 607 17.65 26.65 16.77
CA VAL A 607 18.14 26.71 15.38
C VAL A 607 19.15 27.85 15.22
N PRO A 608 20.38 27.62 14.72
CA PRO A 608 21.34 28.70 14.44
C PRO A 608 20.81 29.66 13.37
N ALA A 609 20.99 30.96 13.59
CA ALA A 609 20.46 32.05 12.77
C ALA A 609 20.93 32.09 11.29
N SER A 610 21.84 31.19 10.88
CA SER A 610 22.41 31.17 9.53
C SER A 610 21.58 30.42 8.47
N THR A 611 20.46 29.78 8.85
CA THR A 611 19.64 29.01 7.91
C THR A 611 18.46 29.85 7.44
N ALA A 612 18.59 30.45 6.25
CA ALA A 612 17.58 31.33 5.67
C ALA A 612 16.34 30.55 5.22
N ILE A 613 15.37 30.38 6.13
CA ILE A 613 13.97 30.16 5.78
C ILE A 613 13.19 31.39 6.27
N LYS A 614 12.80 32.27 5.34
CA LYS A 614 12.00 33.47 5.61
C LYS A 614 10.54 33.09 5.86
N LYS A 615 10.22 32.72 7.10
CA LYS A 615 9.05 33.15 7.91
C LYS A 615 8.96 32.23 9.12
N SER A 616 8.77 32.89 10.26
CA SER A 616 8.92 32.41 11.64
C SER A 616 8.06 31.20 12.01
N VAL A 617 8.71 30.11 12.43
CA VAL A 617 8.20 29.24 13.49
C VAL A 617 9.25 29.27 14.60
N SER A 618 8.88 29.87 15.72
CA SER A 618 9.63 29.86 16.97
C SER A 618 8.89 28.89 17.91
N THR A 619 9.65 27.99 18.55
CA THR A 619 9.27 26.98 19.57
C THR A 619 8.95 25.56 19.05
N ILE A 620 9.58 24.55 19.67
CA ILE A 620 9.34 23.12 19.46
C ILE A 620 8.84 22.56 20.79
N ASN A 621 7.52 22.42 20.95
CA ASN A 621 6.93 21.73 22.09
C ASN A 621 6.65 20.27 21.70
N VAL A 622 7.34 19.32 22.33
CA VAL A 622 7.00 17.90 22.25
C VAL A 622 5.88 17.66 23.26
N LEU A 623 4.65 17.49 22.76
CA LEU A 623 3.35 17.37 23.45
C LEU A 623 2.61 18.69 23.63
N GLU A 624 2.22 19.32 22.52
CA GLU A 624 0.88 19.86 22.32
C GLU A 624 0.66 20.05 20.81
N ASN A 625 -0.58 19.86 20.33
CA ASN A 625 -0.93 19.91 18.91
C ASN A 625 -0.30 21.12 18.20
N PHE A 626 0.38 20.88 17.07
CA PHE A 626 1.00 21.92 16.26
C PHE A 626 -0.05 22.55 15.32
N TYR A 627 -0.40 23.81 15.54
CA TYR A 627 -1.10 24.61 14.53
C TYR A 627 -0.13 25.66 13.97
N LEU A 628 0.16 25.59 12.67
CA LEU A 628 0.66 26.77 11.97
C LEU A 628 -0.46 27.84 11.89
N PRO A 629 -0.12 29.14 11.77
CA PRO A 629 -1.12 30.21 11.65
C PRO A 629 -2.09 30.08 10.46
N ASP A 630 -1.78 29.19 9.50
CA ASP A 630 -2.59 28.84 8.33
C ASP A 630 -3.30 27.47 8.45
N GLY A 631 -3.18 26.78 9.58
CA GLY A 631 -3.89 25.52 9.86
C GLY A 631 -3.20 24.24 9.38
N GLY A 632 -1.90 24.27 9.06
CA GLY A 632 -1.11 23.08 8.74
C GLY A 632 -0.46 22.39 9.95
N ASP A 633 -0.34 21.05 9.90
CA ASP A 633 0.27 20.20 10.92
C ASP A 633 1.77 19.92 10.62
N LEU A 634 2.64 20.00 11.64
CA LEU A 634 4.07 19.65 11.57
C LEU A 634 4.30 18.24 12.13
N GLN A 635 5.02 17.36 11.42
CA GLN A 635 5.24 15.96 11.82
C GLN A 635 6.74 15.60 11.89
N LEU A 636 7.10 14.48 12.55
CA LEU A 636 8.49 14.02 12.74
C LEU A 636 8.70 12.60 12.16
N GLU A 637 9.82 12.39 11.47
CA GLU A 637 10.29 11.13 10.86
C GLU A 637 11.67 10.76 11.42
N MET A 638 12.01 9.47 11.55
CA MET A 638 13.35 8.98 11.95
C MET A 638 14.14 8.59 10.70
N VAL A 639 15.37 9.10 10.59
CA VAL A 639 16.23 9.02 9.40
C VAL A 639 17.29 7.92 9.52
N GLU A 640 17.69 7.54 10.73
CA GLU A 640 18.69 6.49 10.99
C GLU A 640 18.31 5.73 12.28
N THR A 641 18.30 4.40 12.23
CA THR A 641 18.01 3.51 13.39
C THR A 641 19.21 3.42 14.35
N ALA A 642 18.92 3.02 15.59
CA ALA A 642 19.91 2.79 16.66
C ALA A 642 21.07 1.89 16.20
N LYS A 643 22.31 2.24 16.56
CA LYS A 643 23.51 1.51 16.09
C LYS A 643 23.88 0.29 16.95
N SER A 644 23.34 0.17 18.16
CA SER A 644 23.70 -0.87 19.12
C SER A 644 22.85 -2.13 18.96
N GLY A 645 23.03 -2.90 17.87
CA GLY A 645 22.68 -4.34 17.86
C GLY A 645 21.21 -4.74 18.09
N TYR A 646 20.25 -3.83 17.95
CA TYR A 646 18.82 -4.14 17.99
C TYR A 646 18.22 -3.94 16.59
N SER A 647 18.07 -5.03 15.84
CA SER A 647 17.47 -5.00 14.49
C SER A 647 15.94 -4.89 14.49
N ASP A 648 15.29 -4.96 15.66
CA ASP A 648 13.82 -5.03 15.77
C ASP A 648 13.16 -3.83 16.49
N PHE A 649 13.92 -2.81 16.88
CA PHE A 649 13.37 -1.64 17.59
C PHE A 649 13.91 -0.34 16.98
N GLY A 650 13.02 0.40 16.33
CA GLY A 650 13.35 1.62 15.59
C GLY A 650 12.41 1.98 14.44
N ASN A 651 11.25 1.33 14.31
CA ASN A 651 10.22 1.86 13.44
C ASN A 651 9.55 3.03 14.15
N VAL A 652 9.62 4.21 13.53
CA VAL A 652 8.61 5.24 13.76
C VAL A 652 7.28 4.56 13.56
N MET A 653 6.59 4.30 14.66
CA MET A 653 5.16 4.12 14.60
C MET A 653 4.68 5.44 14.02
N ASN A 654 4.28 5.45 12.74
CA ASN A 654 3.25 6.38 12.29
C ASN A 654 2.25 6.42 13.44
N PRO A 655 2.03 7.55 14.12
CA PRO A 655 1.18 7.55 15.30
C PRO A 655 -0.15 6.98 14.87
N PHE A 656 -0.37 5.74 15.32
CA PHE A 656 -1.38 4.88 14.76
C PHE A 656 -2.70 5.51 15.13
N VAL A 657 -3.37 6.07 14.12
CA VAL A 657 -4.73 6.56 14.28
C VAL A 657 -5.56 5.33 14.58
N GLY A 658 -5.97 5.19 15.84
CA GLY A 658 -6.65 3.99 16.32
C GLY A 658 -7.90 3.68 15.49
N PRO A 659 -8.40 2.43 15.50
CA PRO A 659 -9.49 2.01 14.63
C PRO A 659 -10.76 2.85 14.83
N THR A 660 -10.98 3.36 16.04
CA THR A 660 -12.08 4.25 16.39
C THR A 660 -12.06 5.58 15.64
N LYS A 661 -10.86 6.10 15.31
CA LYS A 661 -10.71 7.34 14.53
C LYS A 661 -10.73 7.08 13.02
N THR A 662 -10.20 5.95 12.57
CA THR A 662 -10.12 5.63 11.14
C THR A 662 -11.44 5.12 10.56
N ILE A 663 -12.28 4.45 11.35
CA ILE A 663 -13.49 3.78 10.86
C ILE A 663 -14.44 4.74 10.15
N HIS A 664 -14.57 5.98 10.64
CA HIS A 664 -15.44 6.99 10.07
C HIS A 664 -14.97 7.46 8.68
N ILE A 665 -13.65 7.55 8.47
CA ILE A 665 -13.04 7.94 7.20
C ILE A 665 -13.35 6.87 6.14
N TYR A 666 -13.03 5.61 6.45
CA TYR A 666 -13.31 4.49 5.55
C TYR A 666 -14.82 4.36 5.28
N SER A 667 -15.66 4.45 6.31
CA SER A 667 -17.11 4.39 6.17
C SER A 667 -17.65 5.49 5.25
N GLN A 668 -17.12 6.71 5.35
CA GLN A 668 -17.57 7.83 4.52
C GLN A 668 -17.17 7.62 3.04
N VAL A 669 -15.93 7.23 2.77
CA VAL A 669 -15.50 6.96 1.39
C VAL A 669 -16.25 5.78 0.80
N PHE A 670 -16.40 4.67 1.55
CA PHE A 670 -17.17 3.51 1.09
C PHE A 670 -18.65 3.85 0.87
N TYR A 671 -19.23 4.78 1.63
CA TYR A 671 -20.57 5.29 1.38
C TYR A 671 -20.67 6.04 0.05
N TYR A 672 -19.70 6.90 -0.28
CA TYR A 672 -19.68 7.54 -1.59
C TYR A 672 -19.54 6.51 -2.73
N LEU A 673 -18.68 5.51 -2.56
CA LEU A 673 -18.53 4.43 -3.55
C LEU A 673 -19.82 3.62 -3.72
N PHE A 674 -20.53 3.32 -2.63
CA PHE A 674 -21.84 2.68 -2.65
C PHE A 674 -22.85 3.47 -3.51
N ILE A 675 -23.03 4.76 -3.21
CA ILE A 675 -24.00 5.60 -3.90
C ILE A 675 -23.63 5.82 -5.36
N ILE A 676 -22.36 6.13 -5.65
CA ILE A 676 -21.89 6.36 -7.02
C ILE A 676 -22.06 5.11 -7.87
N ALA A 677 -21.71 3.92 -7.35
CA ALA A 677 -21.85 2.66 -8.09
C ALA A 677 -23.33 2.34 -8.40
N LEU A 678 -24.23 2.55 -7.44
CA LEU A 678 -25.68 2.37 -7.65
C LEU A 678 -26.20 3.32 -8.73
N ILE A 679 -25.93 4.63 -8.62
CA ILE A 679 -26.36 5.63 -9.59
C ILE A 679 -25.81 5.29 -10.98
N THR A 680 -24.53 4.96 -11.06
CA THR A 680 -23.86 4.58 -12.31
C THR A 680 -24.54 3.36 -12.93
N GLY A 681 -24.81 2.32 -12.12
CA GLY A 681 -25.50 1.12 -12.58
C GLY A 681 -26.94 1.37 -13.07
N VAL A 682 -27.67 2.30 -12.42
CA VAL A 682 -29.00 2.74 -12.89
C VAL A 682 -28.90 3.53 -14.19
N ILE A 683 -27.94 4.43 -14.33
CA ILE A 683 -27.71 5.17 -15.59
C ILE A 683 -27.46 4.20 -16.74
N VAL A 684 -26.58 3.19 -16.55
CA VAL A 684 -26.33 2.16 -17.56
C VAL A 684 -27.61 1.42 -17.94
N LEU A 685 -28.46 1.11 -16.95
CA LEU A 685 -29.73 0.43 -17.19
C LEU A 685 -30.68 1.29 -18.05
N LEU A 686 -30.77 2.59 -17.75
CA LEU A 686 -31.63 3.53 -18.48
C LEU A 686 -31.19 3.72 -19.92
N ILE A 687 -29.89 3.79 -20.19
CA ILE A 687 -29.35 3.92 -21.55
C ILE A 687 -29.22 2.57 -22.27
N SER A 688 -29.43 1.44 -21.58
CA SER A 688 -29.26 0.10 -22.15
C SER A 688 -30.06 -0.16 -23.44
N PRO A 689 -31.31 0.34 -23.62
CA PRO A 689 -32.04 0.13 -24.87
C PRO A 689 -31.37 0.82 -26.06
N LEU A 690 -30.83 2.03 -25.84
CA LEU A 690 -30.10 2.79 -26.85
C LEU A 690 -28.79 2.09 -27.24
N LEU A 691 -28.01 1.67 -26.25
CA LEU A 691 -26.75 0.95 -26.49
C LEU A 691 -27.00 -0.37 -27.20
N ASN A 692 -28.04 -1.11 -26.81
CA ASN A 692 -28.42 -2.36 -27.47
C ASN A 692 -28.85 -2.14 -28.92
N LYS A 693 -29.55 -1.03 -29.21
CA LYS A 693 -29.88 -0.62 -30.59
C LYS A 693 -28.61 -0.39 -31.41
N TRP A 694 -27.69 0.43 -30.92
CA TRP A 694 -26.41 0.74 -31.57
C TRP A 694 -25.49 -0.48 -31.77
N GLN A 695 -25.61 -1.50 -30.92
CA GLN A 695 -24.89 -2.78 -31.10
C GLN A 695 -25.39 -3.56 -32.32
N HIS A 696 -26.68 -3.42 -32.66
CA HIS A 696 -27.36 -4.22 -33.67
C HIS A 696 -27.77 -3.41 -34.90
N SER A 697 -27.13 -2.27 -35.16
CA SER A 697 -27.45 -1.36 -36.27
C SER A 697 -27.35 -1.97 -37.68
N ASP A 698 -26.79 -3.18 -37.83
CA ASP A 698 -26.77 -3.93 -39.10
C ASP A 698 -28.09 -4.68 -39.37
N LYS A 699 -28.99 -4.76 -38.38
CA LYS A 699 -30.27 -5.48 -38.46
C LYS A 699 -31.48 -4.57 -38.70
N GLU A 700 -31.27 -3.25 -38.70
CA GLU A 700 -32.23 -2.22 -39.13
C GLU A 700 -31.77 -1.66 -40.49
#